data_AF-A0A1Q2YE27-F1
#
_entry.id   AF-A0A1Q2YE27-F1
#
_cell.length_a   1.000
_cell.length_b   1.000
_cell.length_c   1.000
_cell.angle_alpha   90.00
_cell.angle_beta   90.00
_cell.angle_gamma   90.00
#
_symmetry.space_group_name_H-M   'P 1'
#
loop_
_entity.id
_entity.type
_entity.pdbx_description
1 polymer ?
#
loop_
_entity_poly.entity_id
_entity_poly.type
_entity_poly.pdbx_seq_one_letter_code
_entity_poly.pdbx_strand_id
1 'polypeptide(L)'
;MLRSQSDLLKKLQSQNTNLKVEVLTLRQNLTGLPADSIELIEQNVALNQQIIRLKEIIDSSPKGVDTEEKVKALEERYEEDLDRLRTDNQYLVGENEHVKDERDELYREIEKLEAKCSNYESEVGELRFELEEVKENHDDDAHSARRIGQLEEENAELERHIDDLTKENKALSNDLYRLESELEDANRNLDKRDLSNEKVQEHPFVDEEEPNMKLQELEAENVRLKKKYDEDKRLNYRMSRDKVEEMTKRLEEASRTIDSLEKELDNKESEAISFTKNIKELNLKLQSFQRKNESLESRMSKLKGNQSEATKLLTDEVTDLYSRIDDYEEQLEQLQQTLERNKEGGIKESYVRDLEDDKDKLYESLVESQKLIQKKEDEISNLKLDISTLLKSINGGNNEDSTSKDEEAVSIDDLIRLKEKFEEERENNKHEVESLIADHQNISDRLLAKINDLEDSKSKLVQDFEDLQFHHRDLETLYNNIVNSREVDDLSDDLAKVTLEYKNSQDEYSLLSEKYSRLEEFLRQKDVEIHNLRQELDSQVSQSINTSGLDEKLSELERSISTMKVQKEKLEREKLSMEDENFQLKNSMERLNKKIKSSEEVIAHLKGSEKENSSLKLQLRERKLEIIQLEKRISSLNDEKARLENIINSVSDEQDKILARSDKISEKIKTNDLNNDFKIQEFEKKLEEKNKQYNDIVKEYNYMKNDLIERLKDMKNEIRNQGKDSKDEIAKWKTKYEQSNSKLKVSERYLQILKNDIKSLNEELESEKERASIERDNRLEWFPPTPESPSRMVGTNKLDILKAQKDLLMLKVQEKSEKISDLKYMLQYVQLELQLKNEMFKKNKILFLNAGIQEKPESDKKAALSFRVVALTILAGVRFKNRLKELQNRKDLEREFKREIRAKKS
;
A
#
# COMPACT_ATOMS: atom_id res chain seq x y z
N MET A 1 81.72 -34.05 40.94
CA MET A 1 81.42 -34.30 39.52
C MET A 1 79.95 -34.55 39.26
N LEU A 2 79.36 -35.71 39.63
CA LEU A 2 77.95 -36.00 39.30
C LEU A 2 76.94 -34.98 39.88
N ARG A 3 77.12 -34.53 41.15
CA ARG A 3 76.27 -33.46 41.72
C ARG A 3 76.40 -32.14 40.94
N SER A 4 77.61 -31.65 40.72
CA SER A 4 77.85 -30.42 39.95
C SER A 4 77.35 -30.48 38.50
N GLN A 5 77.35 -31.67 37.87
CA GLN A 5 76.71 -31.88 36.56
C GLN A 5 75.18 -31.83 36.67
N SER A 6 74.58 -32.47 37.69
CA SER A 6 73.13 -32.38 37.95
C SER A 6 72.66 -30.95 38.25
N ASP A 7 73.46 -30.19 39.01
CA ASP A 7 73.17 -28.79 39.36
C ASP A 7 73.29 -27.88 38.13
N LEU A 8 74.28 -28.12 37.26
CA LEU A 8 74.39 -27.44 35.96
C LEU A 8 73.20 -27.77 35.04
N LEU A 9 72.78 -29.04 34.99
CA LEU A 9 71.65 -29.49 34.16
C LEU A 9 70.34 -28.87 34.64
N LYS A 10 70.11 -28.82 35.96
CA LYS A 10 68.98 -28.09 36.56
C LYS A 10 69.04 -26.60 36.26
N LYS A 11 70.22 -25.98 36.32
CA LYS A 11 70.39 -24.56 35.99
C LYS A 11 70.06 -24.29 34.51
N LEU A 12 70.57 -25.11 33.59
CA LEU A 12 70.24 -25.03 32.16
C LEU A 12 68.76 -25.28 31.89
N GLN A 13 68.13 -26.25 32.58
CA GLN A 13 66.69 -26.47 32.50
C GLN A 13 65.91 -25.23 32.99
N SER A 14 66.28 -24.64 34.12
CA SER A 14 65.62 -23.42 34.63
C SER A 14 65.81 -22.20 33.71
N GLN A 15 66.95 -22.08 33.06
CA GLN A 15 67.20 -21.04 32.06
C GLN A 15 66.37 -21.28 30.79
N ASN A 16 66.24 -22.54 30.34
CA ASN A 16 65.42 -22.90 29.19
C ASN A 16 63.92 -22.70 29.46
N THR A 17 63.44 -23.00 30.67
CA THR A 17 62.05 -22.67 31.06
C THR A 17 61.82 -21.17 31.14
N ASN A 18 62.75 -20.39 31.69
CA ASN A 18 62.61 -18.93 31.75
C ASN A 18 62.58 -18.31 30.34
N LEU A 19 63.48 -18.73 29.44
CA LEU A 19 63.48 -18.29 28.04
C LEU A 19 62.18 -18.67 27.32
N LYS A 20 61.61 -19.85 27.58
CA LYS A 20 60.30 -20.23 27.02
C LYS A 20 59.15 -19.36 27.53
N VAL A 21 59.15 -19.01 28.82
CA VAL A 21 58.16 -18.08 29.39
C VAL A 21 58.31 -16.69 28.78
N GLU A 22 59.54 -16.19 28.66
CA GLU A 22 59.86 -14.87 28.08
C GLU A 22 59.48 -14.78 26.59
N VAL A 23 59.70 -15.84 25.81
CA VAL A 23 59.22 -15.93 24.41
C VAL A 23 57.69 -15.99 24.33
N LEU A 24 57.02 -16.65 25.29
CA LEU A 24 55.56 -16.69 25.33
C LEU A 24 54.94 -15.34 25.70
N THR A 25 55.48 -14.62 26.69
CA THR A 25 55.01 -13.25 26.99
C THR A 25 55.32 -12.27 25.87
N LEU A 26 56.47 -12.39 25.19
CA LEU A 26 56.75 -11.60 23.99
C LEU A 26 55.73 -11.88 22.87
N ARG A 27 55.41 -13.14 22.58
CA ARG A 27 54.34 -13.49 21.62
C ARG A 27 52.98 -12.94 22.02
N GLN A 28 52.61 -13.06 23.30
CA GLN A 28 51.31 -12.60 23.80
C GLN A 28 51.18 -11.07 23.77
N ASN A 29 52.29 -10.33 23.89
CA ASN A 29 52.32 -8.89 23.71
C ASN A 29 52.29 -8.47 22.22
N LEU A 30 52.79 -9.32 21.31
CA LEU A 30 52.73 -9.08 19.86
C LEU A 30 51.34 -9.37 19.26
N THR A 31 50.54 -10.27 19.84
CA THR A 31 49.18 -10.60 19.38
C THR A 31 48.13 -9.49 19.59
N GLY A 32 48.51 -8.34 20.16
CA GLY A 32 47.65 -7.16 20.33
C GLY A 32 48.02 -5.97 19.44
N LEU A 33 48.95 -6.14 18.50
CA LEU A 33 49.40 -5.09 17.59
C LEU A 33 48.59 -5.08 16.28
N PRO A 34 48.33 -3.90 15.67
CA PRO A 34 47.71 -3.79 14.34
C PRO A 34 48.46 -4.59 13.27
N ALA A 35 47.72 -5.16 12.30
CA ALA A 35 48.28 -6.01 11.25
C ALA A 35 49.47 -5.36 10.52
N ASP A 36 49.36 -4.08 10.16
CA ASP A 36 50.40 -3.30 9.48
C ASP A 36 51.72 -3.25 10.28
N SER A 37 51.62 -3.24 11.61
CA SER A 37 52.80 -3.29 12.49
C SER A 37 53.36 -4.70 12.68
N ILE A 38 52.56 -5.75 12.47
CA ILE A 38 53.05 -7.13 12.36
C ILE A 38 53.81 -7.30 11.04
N GLU A 39 53.28 -6.82 9.91
CA GLU A 39 53.99 -6.81 8.62
C GLU A 39 55.30 -6.02 8.68
N LEU A 40 55.31 -4.82 9.28
CA LEU A 40 56.54 -4.05 9.47
C LEU A 40 57.56 -4.76 10.38
N ILE A 41 57.10 -5.56 11.35
CA ILE A 41 57.98 -6.41 12.17
C ILE A 41 58.50 -7.59 11.36
N GLU A 42 57.67 -8.26 10.56
CA GLU A 42 58.10 -9.37 9.69
C GLU A 42 59.06 -8.91 8.59
N GLN A 43 58.81 -7.76 7.96
CA GLN A 43 59.74 -7.11 7.04
C GLN A 43 61.06 -6.74 7.73
N ASN A 44 61.02 -6.18 8.94
CA ASN A 44 62.25 -5.91 9.72
C ASN A 44 62.99 -7.20 10.12
N VAL A 45 62.28 -8.29 10.43
CA VAL A 45 62.90 -9.59 10.72
C VAL A 45 63.52 -10.18 9.46
N ALA A 46 62.86 -10.10 8.30
CA ALA A 46 63.40 -10.53 7.02
C ALA A 46 64.65 -9.72 6.62
N LEU A 47 64.60 -8.39 6.74
CA LEU A 47 65.74 -7.49 6.51
C LEU A 47 66.89 -7.79 7.47
N ASN A 48 66.63 -8.01 8.76
CA ASN A 48 67.68 -8.39 9.71
C ASN A 48 68.29 -9.77 9.38
N GLN A 49 67.50 -10.74 8.92
CA GLN A 49 68.03 -12.03 8.43
C GLN A 49 68.89 -11.85 7.17
N GLN A 50 68.50 -10.96 6.24
CA GLN A 50 69.31 -10.62 5.07
C GLN A 50 70.62 -9.91 5.48
N ILE A 51 70.58 -8.97 6.43
CA ILE A 51 71.77 -8.29 6.99
C ILE A 51 72.71 -9.30 7.66
N ILE A 52 72.18 -10.29 8.39
CA ILE A 52 73.00 -11.35 8.99
C ILE A 52 73.66 -12.20 7.90
N ARG A 53 72.92 -12.64 6.88
CA ARG A 53 73.50 -13.40 5.74
C ARG A 53 74.53 -12.59 4.97
N LEU A 54 74.30 -11.30 4.73
CA LEU A 54 75.26 -10.40 4.08
C LEU A 54 76.51 -10.21 4.94
N LYS A 55 76.38 -10.08 6.26
CA LYS A 55 77.53 -10.07 7.18
C LYS A 55 78.30 -11.39 7.15
N GLU A 56 77.62 -12.54 7.21
CA GLU A 56 78.27 -13.85 7.10
C GLU A 56 79.00 -14.01 5.76
N ILE A 57 78.44 -13.52 4.64
CA ILE A 57 79.09 -13.51 3.33
C ILE A 57 80.31 -12.57 3.34
N ILE A 58 80.23 -11.38 3.94
CA ILE A 58 81.33 -10.42 4.04
C ILE A 58 82.46 -10.97 4.95
N ASP A 59 82.12 -11.57 6.08
CA ASP A 59 83.07 -12.12 7.05
C ASP A 59 83.70 -13.46 6.59
N SER A 60 82.99 -14.23 5.76
CA SER A 60 83.52 -15.47 5.15
C SER A 60 84.20 -15.28 3.79
N SER A 61 84.05 -14.11 3.15
CA SER A 61 84.70 -13.81 1.87
C SER A 61 86.22 -13.67 2.04
N PRO A 62 87.05 -14.52 1.40
CA PRO A 62 88.49 -14.32 1.41
C PRO A 62 88.84 -13.01 0.70
N LYS A 63 89.71 -12.20 1.31
CA LYS A 63 90.13 -10.90 0.77
C LYS A 63 90.94 -11.07 -0.52
N GLY A 64 90.27 -11.10 -1.66
CA GLY A 64 90.93 -11.21 -2.96
C GLY A 64 89.99 -11.29 -4.17
N VAL A 65 89.78 -10.13 -4.82
CA VAL A 65 89.47 -9.94 -6.25
C VAL A 65 88.07 -10.38 -6.74
N ASP A 66 87.43 -11.42 -6.20
CA ASP A 66 86.15 -11.95 -6.72
C ASP A 66 84.89 -11.30 -6.10
N THR A 67 85.08 -10.21 -5.36
CA THR A 67 84.01 -9.45 -4.65
C THR A 67 83.56 -8.22 -5.41
N GLU A 68 84.42 -7.60 -6.23
CA GLU A 68 84.18 -6.28 -6.82
C GLU A 68 83.09 -6.32 -7.92
N GLU A 69 83.09 -7.38 -8.76
CA GLU A 69 82.00 -7.64 -9.71
C GLU A 69 80.67 -7.98 -9.01
N LYS A 70 80.69 -8.72 -7.90
CA LYS A 70 79.47 -9.07 -7.16
C LYS A 70 78.89 -7.88 -6.41
N VAL A 71 79.73 -6.98 -5.91
CA VAL A 71 79.28 -5.69 -5.35
C VAL A 71 78.66 -4.84 -6.45
N LYS A 72 79.29 -4.71 -7.62
CA LYS A 72 78.69 -3.99 -8.77
C LYS A 72 77.34 -4.55 -9.22
N ALA A 73 77.22 -5.88 -9.34
CA ALA A 73 75.96 -6.52 -9.71
C ALA A 73 74.86 -6.37 -8.65
N LEU A 74 75.24 -6.16 -7.38
CA LEU A 74 74.31 -5.78 -6.31
C LEU A 74 73.96 -4.28 -6.37
N GLU A 75 74.93 -3.41 -6.65
CA GLU A 75 74.71 -1.97 -6.86
C GLU A 75 73.72 -1.74 -8.02
N GLU A 76 73.95 -2.35 -9.20
CA GLU A 76 73.01 -2.25 -10.34
C GLU A 76 71.60 -2.75 -9.99
N ARG A 77 71.47 -3.84 -9.20
CA ARG A 77 70.17 -4.31 -8.72
C ARG A 77 69.50 -3.33 -7.74
N TYR A 78 70.25 -2.77 -6.81
CA TYR A 78 69.71 -1.78 -5.88
C TYR A 78 69.34 -0.47 -6.59
N GLU A 79 70.04 -0.09 -7.66
CA GLU A 79 69.68 1.04 -8.53
C GLU A 79 68.36 0.75 -9.29
N GLU A 80 68.20 -0.45 -9.87
CA GLU A 80 66.94 -0.89 -10.50
C GLU A 80 65.77 -0.94 -9.50
N ASP A 81 65.97 -1.48 -8.30
CA ASP A 81 64.93 -1.54 -7.26
C ASP A 81 64.60 -0.13 -6.73
N LEU A 82 65.57 0.78 -6.63
CA LEU A 82 65.34 2.20 -6.29
C LEU A 82 64.55 2.93 -7.38
N ASP A 83 64.82 2.70 -8.66
CA ASP A 83 64.05 3.31 -9.75
C ASP A 83 62.63 2.73 -9.85
N ARG A 84 62.43 1.43 -9.56
CA ARG A 84 61.08 0.87 -9.37
C ARG A 84 60.34 1.55 -8.22
N LEU A 85 60.95 1.61 -7.02
CA LEU A 85 60.37 2.27 -5.85
C LEU A 85 60.09 3.77 -6.06
N ARG A 86 60.87 4.46 -6.90
CA ARG A 86 60.58 5.83 -7.34
C ARG A 86 59.37 5.88 -8.26
N THR A 87 59.27 4.95 -9.22
CA THR A 87 58.14 4.87 -10.16
C THR A 87 56.85 4.56 -9.41
N ASP A 88 56.88 3.62 -8.47
CA ASP A 88 55.75 3.24 -7.62
C ASP A 88 55.34 4.38 -6.68
N ASN A 89 56.29 5.09 -6.06
CA ASN A 89 55.99 6.32 -5.31
C ASN A 89 55.35 7.39 -6.20
N GLN A 90 55.81 7.55 -7.44
CA GLN A 90 55.29 8.56 -8.35
C GLN A 90 53.86 8.22 -8.82
N TYR A 91 53.55 6.92 -8.95
CA TYR A 91 52.18 6.43 -9.17
C TYR A 91 51.30 6.69 -7.94
N LEU A 92 51.73 6.28 -6.74
CA LEU A 92 50.98 6.47 -5.48
C LEU A 92 50.74 7.94 -5.13
N VAL A 93 51.66 8.84 -5.50
CA VAL A 93 51.46 10.30 -5.37
C VAL A 93 50.38 10.79 -6.33
N GLY A 94 50.36 10.33 -7.58
CA GLY A 94 49.30 10.67 -8.54
C GLY A 94 47.93 10.12 -8.13
N GLU A 95 47.89 8.92 -7.55
CA GLU A 95 46.66 8.32 -7.01
C GLU A 95 46.15 9.08 -5.79
N ASN A 96 47.05 9.52 -4.89
CA ASN A 96 46.69 10.41 -3.77
C ASN A 96 46.17 11.78 -4.24
N GLU A 97 46.74 12.36 -5.30
CA GLU A 97 46.23 13.61 -5.90
C GLU A 97 44.82 13.39 -6.50
N HIS A 98 44.58 12.27 -7.19
CA HIS A 98 43.26 11.92 -7.72
C HIS A 98 42.20 11.75 -6.62
N VAL A 99 42.48 10.95 -5.59
CA VAL A 99 41.56 10.72 -4.45
C VAL A 99 41.27 12.03 -3.71
N LYS A 100 42.27 12.92 -3.61
CA LYS A 100 42.08 14.26 -3.04
C LYS A 100 41.16 15.14 -3.89
N ASP A 101 41.31 15.13 -5.21
CA ASP A 101 40.43 15.89 -6.12
C ASP A 101 38.99 15.36 -6.09
N GLU A 102 38.78 14.04 -6.03
CA GLU A 102 37.45 13.44 -5.86
C GLU A 102 36.80 13.85 -4.53
N ARG A 103 37.56 13.78 -3.43
CA ARG A 103 37.14 14.22 -2.10
C ARG A 103 36.76 15.71 -2.09
N ASP A 104 37.53 16.55 -2.76
CA ASP A 104 37.28 18.00 -2.83
C ASP A 104 36.05 18.34 -3.71
N GLU A 105 35.68 17.52 -4.70
CA GLU A 105 34.37 17.66 -5.39
C GLU A 105 33.20 17.13 -4.55
N LEU A 106 33.37 16.04 -3.81
CA LEU A 106 32.36 15.54 -2.87
C LEU A 106 32.03 16.59 -1.79
N TYR A 107 33.02 17.30 -1.24
CA TYR A 107 32.77 18.41 -0.33
C TYR A 107 31.95 19.54 -0.97
N ARG A 108 32.24 19.91 -2.23
CA ARG A 108 31.41 20.88 -2.98
C ARG A 108 30.00 20.37 -3.23
N GLU A 109 29.78 19.07 -3.37
CA GLU A 109 28.43 18.52 -3.52
C GLU A 109 27.66 18.53 -2.18
N ILE A 110 28.33 18.24 -1.06
CA ILE A 110 27.77 18.37 0.30
C ILE A 110 27.33 19.82 0.55
N GLU A 111 28.21 20.81 0.33
CA GLU A 111 27.89 22.24 0.49
C GLU A 111 26.68 22.66 -0.38
N LYS A 112 26.62 22.21 -1.63
CA LYS A 112 25.46 22.42 -2.54
C LYS A 112 24.18 21.72 -2.05
N LEU A 113 24.27 20.67 -1.22
CA LEU A 113 23.11 19.97 -0.65
C LEU A 113 22.65 20.62 0.66
N GLU A 114 23.58 21.04 1.52
CA GLU A 114 23.28 21.80 2.75
C GLU A 114 22.59 23.13 2.43
N ALA A 115 23.12 23.88 1.46
CA ALA A 115 22.47 25.10 0.98
C ALA A 115 21.04 24.84 0.44
N LYS A 116 20.76 23.68 -0.16
CA LYS A 116 19.40 23.30 -0.58
C LYS A 116 18.52 22.91 0.61
N CYS A 117 19.07 22.25 1.62
CA CYS A 117 18.33 21.89 2.83
C CYS A 117 17.90 23.14 3.59
N SER A 118 18.82 24.10 3.82
CA SER A 118 18.52 25.38 4.45
C SER A 118 17.43 26.17 3.71
N ASN A 119 17.49 26.21 2.36
CA ASN A 119 16.43 26.82 1.56
C ASN A 119 15.07 26.12 1.72
N TYR A 120 15.04 24.78 1.80
CA TYR A 120 13.79 24.03 2.04
C TYR A 120 13.27 24.21 3.47
N GLU A 121 14.13 24.37 4.48
CA GLU A 121 13.72 24.68 5.85
C GLU A 121 13.08 26.08 5.94
N SER A 122 13.62 27.07 5.22
CA SER A 122 13.01 28.39 5.10
C SER A 122 11.63 28.33 4.42
N GLU A 123 11.51 27.63 3.28
CA GLU A 123 10.22 27.47 2.58
C GLU A 123 9.18 26.72 3.45
N VAL A 124 9.60 25.73 4.25
CA VAL A 124 8.73 25.06 5.22
C VAL A 124 8.34 25.99 6.39
N GLY A 125 9.20 26.91 6.80
CA GLY A 125 8.90 27.96 7.78
C GLY A 125 7.83 28.92 7.26
N GLU A 126 8.01 29.44 6.05
CA GLU A 126 7.05 30.32 5.35
C GLU A 126 5.69 29.63 5.18
N LEU A 127 5.66 28.41 4.65
CA LEU A 127 4.41 27.64 4.46
C LEU A 127 3.70 27.31 5.78
N ARG A 128 4.42 27.21 6.90
CA ARG A 128 3.80 27.07 8.24
C ARG A 128 3.18 28.37 8.72
N PHE A 129 3.80 29.50 8.42
CA PHE A 129 3.26 30.81 8.75
C PHE A 129 1.99 31.11 7.94
N GLU A 130 2.03 30.91 6.61
CA GLU A 130 0.86 31.02 5.72
C GLU A 130 -0.28 30.08 6.17
N LEU A 131 0.04 28.86 6.60
CA LEU A 131 -0.98 27.90 7.05
C LEU A 131 -1.60 28.26 8.42
N GLU A 132 -0.89 29.00 9.27
CA GLU A 132 -1.46 29.52 10.52
C GLU A 132 -2.32 30.77 10.25
N GLU A 133 -1.85 31.68 9.38
CA GLU A 133 -2.64 32.83 8.90
C GLU A 133 -3.94 32.39 8.21
N VAL A 134 -3.90 31.33 7.39
CA VAL A 134 -5.12 30.76 6.77
C VAL A 134 -6.07 30.14 7.80
N LYS A 135 -5.57 29.57 8.91
CA LYS A 135 -6.45 29.10 10.00
C LYS A 135 -7.07 30.26 10.77
N GLU A 136 -6.32 31.31 11.07
CA GLU A 136 -6.82 32.48 11.77
C GLU A 136 -7.94 33.15 10.95
N ASN A 137 -7.74 33.29 9.63
CA ASN A 137 -8.79 33.72 8.69
C ASN A 137 -9.98 32.74 8.58
N HIS A 138 -9.80 31.44 8.90
CA HIS A 138 -10.88 30.46 8.89
C HIS A 138 -11.64 30.41 10.23
N ASP A 139 -11.01 30.75 11.36
CA ASP A 139 -11.71 31.00 12.62
C ASP A 139 -12.60 32.27 12.52
N ASP A 140 -12.23 33.22 11.66
CA ASP A 140 -13.10 34.36 11.28
C ASP A 140 -14.36 33.94 10.48
N ASP A 141 -14.45 32.71 9.94
CA ASP A 141 -15.74 32.20 9.41
C ASP A 141 -16.80 32.03 10.52
N ALA A 142 -16.42 32.10 11.80
CA ALA A 142 -17.39 32.26 12.88
C ALA A 142 -18.16 33.60 12.79
N HIS A 143 -17.57 34.65 12.21
CA HIS A 143 -18.27 35.89 11.88
C HIS A 143 -19.16 35.74 10.64
N SER A 144 -18.68 35.05 9.59
CA SER A 144 -19.47 34.66 8.41
C SER A 144 -20.73 33.88 8.81
N ALA A 145 -20.59 32.86 9.66
CA ALA A 145 -21.69 32.03 10.14
C ALA A 145 -22.71 32.81 10.99
N ARG A 146 -22.26 33.74 11.85
CA ARG A 146 -23.16 34.65 12.59
C ARG A 146 -23.92 35.57 11.63
N ARG A 147 -23.29 36.07 10.57
CA ARG A 147 -23.94 36.94 9.59
C ARG A 147 -24.97 36.19 8.74
N ILE A 148 -24.69 34.93 8.37
CA ILE A 148 -25.68 34.05 7.73
C ILE A 148 -26.88 33.82 8.64
N GLY A 149 -26.67 33.49 9.92
CA GLY A 149 -27.77 33.32 10.89
C GLY A 149 -28.64 34.57 11.07
N GLN A 150 -28.05 35.77 11.06
CA GLN A 150 -28.81 37.03 11.04
C GLN A 150 -29.66 37.19 9.78
N LEU A 151 -29.10 36.90 8.60
CA LEU A 151 -29.81 36.99 7.33
C LEU A 151 -30.92 35.94 7.19
N GLU A 152 -30.75 34.75 7.80
CA GLU A 152 -31.80 33.73 7.91
C GLU A 152 -32.95 34.20 8.82
N GLU A 153 -32.65 34.86 9.94
CA GLU A 153 -33.65 35.44 10.84
C GLU A 153 -34.40 36.63 10.20
N GLU A 154 -33.68 37.53 9.52
CA GLU A 154 -34.25 38.64 8.72
C GLU A 154 -35.16 38.10 7.60
N ASN A 155 -34.74 37.06 6.86
CA ASN A 155 -35.57 36.41 5.84
C ASN A 155 -36.83 35.77 6.44
N ALA A 156 -36.73 35.08 7.57
CA ALA A 156 -37.88 34.48 8.24
C ALA A 156 -38.88 35.53 8.77
N GLU A 157 -38.42 36.73 9.11
CA GLU A 157 -39.29 37.86 9.47
C GLU A 157 -39.97 38.47 8.22
N LEU A 158 -39.23 38.63 7.12
CA LEU A 158 -39.78 39.08 5.83
C LEU A 158 -40.82 38.11 5.27
N GLU A 159 -40.62 36.79 5.36
CA GLU A 159 -41.60 35.78 4.96
C GLU A 159 -42.91 35.91 5.75
N ARG A 160 -42.84 36.10 7.07
CA ARG A 160 -44.04 36.36 7.91
C ARG A 160 -44.76 37.62 7.48
N HIS A 161 -44.02 38.68 7.14
CA HIS A 161 -44.61 39.94 6.68
C HIS A 161 -45.31 39.78 5.32
N ILE A 162 -44.73 39.03 4.39
CA ILE A 162 -45.37 38.66 3.11
C ILE A 162 -46.64 37.84 3.34
N ASP A 163 -46.62 36.89 4.27
CA ASP A 163 -47.77 36.06 4.62
C ASP A 163 -48.93 36.89 5.20
N ASP A 164 -48.63 37.85 6.07
CA ASP A 164 -49.63 38.75 6.65
C ASP A 164 -50.19 39.75 5.62
N LEU A 165 -49.34 40.35 4.78
CA LEU A 165 -49.79 41.17 3.62
C LEU A 165 -50.63 40.35 2.62
N THR A 166 -50.37 39.04 2.49
CA THR A 166 -51.16 38.13 1.65
C THR A 166 -52.51 37.81 2.28
N LYS A 167 -52.61 37.72 3.61
CA LYS A 167 -53.89 37.60 4.33
C LYS A 167 -54.70 38.89 4.22
N GLU A 168 -54.04 40.05 4.36
CA GLU A 168 -54.68 41.36 4.22
C GLU A 168 -55.22 41.58 2.79
N ASN A 169 -54.43 41.29 1.75
CA ASN A 169 -54.90 41.33 0.36
C ASN A 169 -56.10 40.39 0.10
N LYS A 170 -56.13 39.20 0.71
CA LYS A 170 -57.29 38.30 0.62
C LYS A 170 -58.52 38.87 1.33
N ALA A 171 -58.35 39.51 2.49
CA ALA A 171 -59.43 40.19 3.20
C ALA A 171 -59.99 41.36 2.36
N LEU A 172 -59.12 42.24 1.86
CA LEU A 172 -59.48 43.35 0.98
C LEU A 172 -60.14 42.88 -0.33
N SER A 173 -59.67 41.78 -0.92
CA SER A 173 -60.32 41.19 -2.11
C SER A 173 -61.72 40.66 -1.79
N ASN A 174 -61.95 40.08 -0.61
CA ASN A 174 -63.28 39.64 -0.17
C ASN A 174 -64.20 40.83 0.11
N ASP A 175 -63.70 41.91 0.71
CA ASP A 175 -64.44 43.15 0.90
C ASP A 175 -64.79 43.82 -0.44
N LEU A 176 -63.88 43.79 -1.42
CA LEU A 176 -64.18 44.23 -2.79
C LEU A 176 -65.30 43.40 -3.43
N TYR A 177 -65.24 42.06 -3.37
CA TYR A 177 -66.33 41.21 -3.86
C TYR A 177 -67.66 41.48 -3.15
N ARG A 178 -67.64 41.77 -1.84
CA ARG A 178 -68.86 42.15 -1.11
C ARG A 178 -69.41 43.49 -1.60
N LEU A 179 -68.55 44.49 -1.73
CA LEU A 179 -68.93 45.82 -2.25
C LEU A 179 -69.43 45.75 -3.70
N GLU A 180 -68.82 44.94 -4.57
CA GLU A 180 -69.31 44.71 -5.93
C GLU A 180 -70.72 44.10 -5.92
N SER A 181 -70.98 43.11 -5.06
CA SER A 181 -72.33 42.52 -4.89
C SER A 181 -73.34 43.53 -4.33
N GLU A 182 -72.95 44.35 -3.35
CA GLU A 182 -73.78 45.42 -2.79
C GLU A 182 -74.12 46.48 -3.86
N LEU A 183 -73.16 46.80 -4.75
CA LEU A 183 -73.32 47.76 -5.84
C LEU A 183 -74.18 47.19 -6.99
N GLU A 184 -74.04 45.89 -7.30
CA GLU A 184 -74.90 45.21 -8.28
C GLU A 184 -76.36 45.17 -7.81
N ASP A 185 -76.61 44.87 -6.52
CA ASP A 185 -77.95 44.93 -5.95
C ASP A 185 -78.50 46.35 -5.83
N ALA A 186 -77.64 47.36 -5.58
CA ALA A 186 -78.04 48.76 -5.65
C ALA A 186 -78.48 49.18 -7.07
N ASN A 187 -77.73 48.77 -8.11
CA ASN A 187 -78.11 48.99 -9.51
C ASN A 187 -79.42 48.30 -9.88
N ARG A 188 -79.60 47.02 -9.50
CA ARG A 188 -80.87 46.29 -9.68
C ARG A 188 -82.06 46.96 -8.98
N ASN A 189 -81.82 47.78 -7.96
CA ASN A 189 -82.86 48.56 -7.27
C ASN A 189 -83.07 49.96 -7.87
N LEU A 190 -82.09 50.51 -8.58
CA LEU A 190 -82.25 51.70 -9.44
C LEU A 190 -83.07 51.37 -10.70
N ASP A 191 -82.75 50.28 -11.40
CA ASP A 191 -83.52 49.81 -12.57
C ASP A 191 -85.00 49.56 -12.23
N LYS A 192 -85.29 49.07 -11.01
CA LYS A 192 -86.67 48.92 -10.50
C LYS A 192 -87.36 50.24 -10.17
N ARG A 193 -86.61 51.29 -9.82
CA ARG A 193 -87.16 52.62 -9.56
C ARG A 193 -87.49 53.36 -10.85
N ASP A 194 -86.60 53.31 -11.85
CA ASP A 194 -86.81 54.00 -13.12
C ASP A 194 -87.98 53.43 -13.92
N LEU A 195 -88.30 52.14 -13.75
CA LEU A 195 -89.52 51.50 -14.28
C LEU A 195 -90.83 51.87 -13.52
N SER A 196 -90.77 52.70 -12.48
CA SER A 196 -91.92 53.03 -11.61
C SER A 196 -92.29 54.52 -11.52
N ASN A 197 -91.47 55.41 -12.08
CA ASN A 197 -91.64 56.87 -11.98
C ASN A 197 -92.16 57.56 -13.25
N GLU A 198 -92.76 56.83 -14.19
CA GLU A 198 -93.43 57.41 -15.37
C GLU A 198 -94.96 57.57 -15.15
N LYS A 199 -95.37 58.43 -14.20
CA LYS A 199 -96.67 59.17 -14.17
C LYS A 199 -96.87 60.05 -12.92
N VAL A 200 -97.70 61.10 -13.10
CA VAL A 200 -98.42 61.95 -12.10
C VAL A 200 -97.77 63.29 -11.65
N GLN A 201 -98.09 64.33 -12.44
CA GLN A 201 -98.70 65.64 -12.07
C GLN A 201 -98.14 66.58 -10.97
N GLU A 202 -97.74 67.76 -11.45
CA GLU A 202 -98.18 69.14 -11.05
C GLU A 202 -98.98 69.36 -9.74
N HIS A 203 -98.52 70.30 -8.88
CA HIS A 203 -99.23 71.54 -8.48
C HIS A 203 -98.40 72.43 -7.49
N PRO A 204 -98.78 73.70 -7.16
CA PRO A 204 -97.78 74.79 -7.06
C PRO A 204 -97.83 75.70 -5.80
N PHE A 205 -96.86 76.63 -5.75
CA PHE A 205 -96.94 78.01 -5.21
C PHE A 205 -97.29 78.26 -3.73
N VAL A 206 -96.28 78.65 -2.92
CA VAL A 206 -96.41 79.60 -1.79
C VAL A 206 -95.13 80.44 -1.63
N ASP A 207 -95.30 81.76 -1.73
CA ASP A 207 -94.53 82.94 -1.29
C ASP A 207 -93.01 82.86 -0.95
N GLU A 208 -92.27 83.71 -1.65
CA GLU A 208 -90.82 83.96 -1.53
C GLU A 208 -90.51 85.19 -0.66
N GLU A 209 -89.92 85.02 0.52
CA GLU A 209 -89.11 86.09 1.16
C GLU A 209 -88.11 85.53 2.18
N GLU A 210 -88.51 84.53 2.97
CA GLU A 210 -87.62 83.82 3.90
C GLU A 210 -86.47 82.99 3.25
N PRO A 211 -86.59 82.39 2.04
CA PRO A 211 -85.48 81.61 1.48
C PRO A 211 -84.31 82.47 0.99
N ASN A 212 -84.50 83.76 0.68
CA ASN A 212 -83.43 84.59 0.10
C ASN A 212 -82.33 84.97 1.11
N MET A 213 -82.66 85.20 2.39
CA MET A 213 -81.61 85.38 3.41
C MET A 213 -80.88 84.07 3.70
N LYS A 214 -81.60 82.95 3.77
CA LYS A 214 -80.99 81.61 3.90
C LYS A 214 -80.10 81.29 2.70
N LEU A 215 -80.46 81.72 1.48
CA LEU A 215 -79.64 81.58 0.28
C LEU A 215 -78.33 82.36 0.40
N GLN A 216 -78.37 83.63 0.85
CA GLN A 216 -77.15 84.42 1.07
C GLN A 216 -76.24 83.86 2.18
N GLU A 217 -76.81 83.34 3.27
CA GLU A 217 -76.02 82.65 4.31
C GLU A 217 -75.39 81.36 3.76
N LEU A 218 -76.14 80.55 3.00
CA LEU A 218 -75.63 79.34 2.34
C LEU A 218 -74.61 79.62 1.24
N GLU A 219 -74.70 80.75 0.53
CA GLU A 219 -73.68 81.20 -0.43
C GLU A 219 -72.40 81.63 0.29
N ALA A 220 -72.52 82.41 1.38
CA ALA A 220 -71.39 82.82 2.20
C ALA A 220 -70.70 81.61 2.88
N GLU A 221 -71.48 80.63 3.33
CA GLU A 221 -70.99 79.37 3.88
C GLU A 221 -70.33 78.51 2.80
N ASN A 222 -70.91 78.38 1.60
CA ASN A 222 -70.26 77.71 0.47
C ASN A 222 -68.92 78.35 0.10
N VAL A 223 -68.82 79.68 0.09
CA VAL A 223 -67.55 80.38 -0.18
C VAL A 223 -66.51 80.10 0.92
N ARG A 224 -66.93 80.02 2.19
CA ARG A 224 -66.05 79.64 3.31
C ARG A 224 -65.61 78.17 3.22
N LEU A 225 -66.54 77.24 2.99
CA LEU A 225 -66.26 75.82 2.82
C LEU A 225 -65.36 75.56 1.63
N LYS A 226 -65.56 76.25 0.50
CA LYS A 226 -64.72 76.14 -0.69
C LYS A 226 -63.30 76.65 -0.44
N LYS A 227 -63.14 77.78 0.26
CA LYS A 227 -61.81 78.26 0.71
C LYS A 227 -61.11 77.26 1.63
N LYS A 228 -61.83 76.74 2.63
CA LYS A 228 -61.30 75.74 3.55
C LYS A 228 -60.90 74.45 2.83
N TYR A 229 -61.72 73.98 1.90
CA TYR A 229 -61.41 72.82 1.04
C TYR A 229 -60.18 73.07 0.17
N ASP A 230 -60.03 74.25 -0.44
CA ASP A 230 -58.85 74.60 -1.23
C ASP A 230 -57.58 74.74 -0.34
N GLU A 231 -57.72 75.18 0.91
CA GLU A 231 -56.66 75.22 1.92
C GLU A 231 -56.25 73.81 2.38
N ASP A 232 -57.20 72.97 2.78
CA ASP A 232 -56.97 71.57 3.16
C ASP A 232 -56.36 70.77 1.98
N LYS A 233 -56.83 71.01 0.75
CA LYS A 233 -56.27 70.40 -0.47
C LYS A 233 -54.82 70.85 -0.70
N ARG A 234 -54.50 72.14 -0.49
CA ARG A 234 -53.12 72.66 -0.58
C ARG A 234 -52.23 72.11 0.53
N LEU A 235 -52.75 71.93 1.74
CA LEU A 235 -52.03 71.32 2.86
C LEU A 235 -51.71 69.85 2.58
N ASN A 236 -52.70 69.08 2.11
CA ASN A 236 -52.50 67.70 1.69
C ASN A 236 -51.51 67.57 0.52
N TYR A 237 -51.54 68.48 -0.47
CA TYR A 237 -50.51 68.49 -1.53
C TYR A 237 -49.11 68.83 -1.00
N ARG A 238 -48.98 69.74 -0.01
CA ARG A 238 -47.69 70.01 0.64
C ARG A 238 -47.19 68.77 1.40
N MET A 239 -47.98 68.21 2.30
CA MET A 239 -47.63 66.98 3.02
C MET A 239 -47.26 65.82 2.09
N SER A 240 -48.00 65.65 0.99
CA SER A 240 -47.71 64.63 -0.01
C SER A 240 -46.39 64.91 -0.75
N ARG A 241 -46.12 66.17 -1.10
CA ARG A 241 -44.86 66.59 -1.72
C ARG A 241 -43.68 66.42 -0.77
N ASP A 242 -43.81 66.84 0.47
CA ASP A 242 -42.76 66.75 1.49
C ASP A 242 -42.43 65.27 1.77
N LYS A 243 -43.45 64.41 1.86
CA LYS A 243 -43.28 62.95 1.96
C LYS A 243 -42.62 62.34 0.72
N VAL A 244 -42.96 62.80 -0.49
CA VAL A 244 -42.27 62.38 -1.73
C VAL A 244 -40.82 62.83 -1.71
N GLU A 245 -40.51 64.06 -1.29
CA GLU A 245 -39.14 64.56 -1.20
C GLU A 245 -38.32 63.80 -0.15
N GLU A 246 -38.91 63.43 0.98
CA GLU A 246 -38.29 62.56 1.98
C GLU A 246 -38.02 61.15 1.43
N MET A 247 -38.99 60.54 0.75
CA MET A 247 -38.79 59.23 0.10
C MET A 247 -37.73 59.30 -1.00
N THR A 248 -37.66 60.38 -1.78
CA THR A 248 -36.60 60.59 -2.78
C THR A 248 -35.23 60.70 -2.14
N LYS A 249 -35.07 61.43 -1.02
CA LYS A 249 -33.80 61.51 -0.28
C LYS A 249 -33.37 60.15 0.28
N ARG A 250 -34.30 59.39 0.86
CA ARG A 250 -34.03 58.02 1.33
C ARG A 250 -33.64 57.08 0.18
N LEU A 251 -34.24 57.24 -1.00
CA LEU A 251 -33.85 56.50 -2.21
C LEU A 251 -32.46 56.90 -2.71
N GLU A 252 -32.12 58.19 -2.73
CA GLU A 252 -30.76 58.65 -3.08
C GLU A 252 -29.70 58.15 -2.08
N GLU A 253 -30.01 58.13 -0.79
CA GLU A 253 -29.14 57.56 0.25
C GLU A 253 -28.97 56.04 0.07
N ALA A 254 -30.06 55.31 -0.17
CA ALA A 254 -30.03 53.88 -0.47
C ALA A 254 -29.21 53.57 -1.74
N SER A 255 -29.38 54.33 -2.83
CA SER A 255 -28.55 54.21 -4.03
C SER A 255 -27.07 54.43 -3.73
N ARG A 256 -26.70 55.44 -2.92
CA ARG A 256 -25.29 55.65 -2.53
C ARG A 256 -24.73 54.52 -1.68
N THR A 257 -25.54 53.89 -0.82
CA THR A 257 -25.11 52.70 -0.07
C THR A 257 -24.93 51.50 -0.99
N ILE A 258 -25.79 51.32 -2.01
CA ILE A 258 -25.62 50.30 -3.04
C ILE A 258 -24.33 50.54 -3.83
N ASP A 259 -24.09 51.76 -4.34
CA ASP A 259 -22.85 52.12 -5.06
C ASP A 259 -21.57 51.91 -4.23
N SER A 260 -21.66 51.97 -2.90
CA SER A 260 -20.55 51.70 -1.98
C SER A 260 -20.34 50.20 -1.79
N LEU A 261 -21.42 49.45 -1.58
CA LEU A 261 -21.40 48.00 -1.43
C LEU A 261 -20.99 47.29 -2.73
N GLU A 262 -21.36 47.80 -3.91
CA GLU A 262 -20.88 47.30 -5.20
C GLU A 262 -19.36 47.45 -5.33
N LYS A 263 -18.77 48.57 -4.89
CA LYS A 263 -17.30 48.76 -4.88
C LYS A 263 -16.59 47.88 -3.87
N GLU A 264 -17.19 47.68 -2.70
CA GLU A 264 -16.67 46.72 -1.71
C GLU A 264 -16.73 45.29 -2.25
N LEU A 265 -17.80 44.94 -2.98
CA LEU A 265 -17.94 43.65 -3.66
C LEU A 265 -16.89 43.48 -4.78
N ASP A 266 -16.71 44.46 -5.68
CA ASP A 266 -15.68 44.43 -6.73
C ASP A 266 -14.25 44.23 -6.16
N ASN A 267 -13.96 44.90 -5.04
CA ASN A 267 -12.68 44.74 -4.33
C ASN A 267 -12.56 43.33 -3.74
N LYS A 268 -13.62 42.81 -3.11
CA LYS A 268 -13.64 41.46 -2.51
C LYS A 268 -13.61 40.35 -3.56
N GLU A 269 -14.22 40.54 -4.73
CA GLU A 269 -14.07 39.65 -5.89
C GLU A 269 -12.63 39.68 -6.41
N SER A 270 -12.01 40.85 -6.49
CA SER A 270 -10.59 40.99 -6.89
C SER A 270 -9.64 40.29 -5.92
N GLU A 271 -9.87 40.42 -4.62
CA GLU A 271 -9.17 39.67 -3.57
C GLU A 271 -9.42 38.16 -3.71
N ALA A 272 -10.66 37.71 -3.88
CA ALA A 272 -11.00 36.30 -4.06
C ALA A 272 -10.36 35.69 -5.32
N ILE A 273 -10.24 36.45 -6.42
CA ILE A 273 -9.51 36.04 -7.63
C ILE A 273 -8.02 35.88 -7.34
N SER A 274 -7.42 36.80 -6.56
CA SER A 274 -6.02 36.71 -6.14
C SER A 274 -5.75 35.50 -5.24
N PHE A 275 -6.60 35.25 -4.23
CA PHE A 275 -6.51 34.07 -3.38
C PHE A 275 -6.72 32.78 -4.19
N THR A 276 -7.67 32.77 -5.13
CA THR A 276 -7.86 31.65 -6.06
C THR A 276 -6.61 31.37 -6.92
N LYS A 277 -5.86 32.41 -7.30
CA LYS A 277 -4.57 32.25 -7.99
C LYS A 277 -3.50 31.66 -7.06
N ASN A 278 -3.36 32.20 -5.84
CA ASN A 278 -2.40 31.71 -4.85
C ASN A 278 -2.70 30.25 -4.46
N ILE A 279 -3.97 29.89 -4.25
CA ILE A 279 -4.43 28.52 -3.99
C ILE A 279 -4.06 27.59 -5.16
N LYS A 280 -4.14 28.04 -6.42
CA LYS A 280 -3.69 27.24 -7.58
C LYS A 280 -2.18 27.07 -7.60
N GLU A 281 -1.40 28.11 -7.30
CA GLU A 281 0.07 28.03 -7.22
C GLU A 281 0.54 27.14 -6.07
N LEU A 282 -0.06 27.26 -4.88
CA LEU A 282 0.17 26.38 -3.74
C LEU A 282 -0.23 24.92 -4.03
N ASN A 283 -1.36 24.67 -4.71
CA ASN A 283 -1.74 23.32 -5.13
C ASN A 283 -0.72 22.73 -6.13
N LEU A 284 -0.17 23.53 -7.05
CA LEU A 284 0.89 23.07 -7.96
C LEU A 284 2.19 22.75 -7.20
N LYS A 285 2.59 23.59 -6.22
CA LYS A 285 3.71 23.28 -5.31
C LYS A 285 3.44 21.98 -4.55
N LEU A 286 2.27 21.82 -3.94
CA LEU A 286 1.88 20.66 -3.14
C LEU A 286 1.85 19.37 -3.97
N GLN A 287 1.34 19.40 -5.20
CA GLN A 287 1.45 18.28 -6.14
C GLN A 287 2.91 17.96 -6.51
N SER A 288 3.78 18.97 -6.64
CA SER A 288 5.21 18.74 -6.89
C SER A 288 5.91 18.08 -5.69
N PHE A 289 5.53 18.46 -4.46
CA PHE A 289 6.02 17.83 -3.24
C PHE A 289 5.47 16.41 -3.06
N GLN A 290 4.18 16.16 -3.35
CA GLN A 290 3.62 14.80 -3.37
C GLN A 290 4.39 13.88 -4.33
N ARG A 291 4.63 14.31 -5.57
CA ARG A 291 5.45 13.57 -6.55
C ARG A 291 6.88 13.33 -6.07
N LYS A 292 7.49 14.30 -5.38
CA LYS A 292 8.82 14.15 -4.76
C LYS A 292 8.77 13.13 -3.61
N ASN A 293 7.71 13.12 -2.82
CA ASN A 293 7.52 12.20 -1.71
C ASN A 293 7.25 10.77 -2.20
N GLU A 294 6.40 10.57 -3.21
CA GLU A 294 6.17 9.27 -3.88
C GLU A 294 7.48 8.70 -4.49
N SER A 295 8.33 9.56 -5.04
CA SER A 295 9.66 9.19 -5.54
C SER A 295 10.62 8.78 -4.40
N LEU A 296 10.60 9.51 -3.28
CA LEU A 296 11.36 9.15 -2.07
C LEU A 296 10.85 7.86 -1.43
N GLU A 297 9.54 7.66 -1.30
CA GLU A 297 8.93 6.41 -0.84
C GLU A 297 9.27 5.23 -1.77
N SER A 298 9.32 5.46 -3.08
CA SER A 298 9.76 4.47 -4.06
C SER A 298 11.25 4.12 -3.90
N ARG A 299 12.13 5.11 -3.64
CA ARG A 299 13.55 4.87 -3.32
C ARG A 299 13.71 4.16 -1.98
N MET A 300 12.98 4.56 -0.95
CA MET A 300 12.97 3.91 0.37
C MET A 300 12.42 2.48 0.31
N SER A 301 11.42 2.22 -0.53
CA SER A 301 10.90 0.86 -0.75
C SER A 301 11.91 -0.02 -1.48
N LYS A 302 12.65 0.53 -2.46
CA LYS A 302 13.78 -0.17 -3.09
C LYS A 302 14.90 -0.44 -2.08
N LEU A 303 15.30 0.56 -1.29
CA LEU A 303 16.32 0.39 -0.24
C LEU A 303 15.90 -0.65 0.81
N LYS A 304 14.63 -0.67 1.23
CA LYS A 304 14.09 -1.74 2.11
C LYS A 304 14.06 -3.10 1.42
N GLY A 305 13.81 -3.15 0.11
CA GLY A 305 13.92 -4.36 -0.70
C GLY A 305 15.36 -4.89 -0.69
N ASN A 306 16.32 -4.05 -1.07
CA ASN A 306 17.75 -4.37 -1.07
C ASN A 306 18.24 -4.75 0.34
N GLN A 307 17.78 -4.05 1.39
CA GLN A 307 18.10 -4.40 2.78
C GLN A 307 17.49 -5.74 3.19
N SER A 308 16.26 -6.05 2.74
CA SER A 308 15.65 -7.37 2.95
C SER A 308 16.33 -8.48 2.16
N GLU A 309 16.98 -8.16 1.04
CA GLU A 309 17.73 -9.11 0.21
C GLU A 309 19.13 -9.34 0.80
N ALA A 310 19.84 -8.27 1.19
CA ALA A 310 21.10 -8.35 1.92
C ALA A 310 20.95 -9.06 3.27
N THR A 311 19.88 -8.79 4.04
CA THR A 311 19.62 -9.52 5.29
C THR A 311 19.21 -10.97 5.05
N LYS A 312 18.58 -11.32 3.92
CA LYS A 312 18.37 -12.72 3.54
C LYS A 312 19.69 -13.40 3.21
N LEU A 313 20.53 -12.80 2.35
CA LEU A 313 21.84 -13.35 2.01
C LEU A 313 22.70 -13.55 3.27
N LEU A 314 22.76 -12.57 4.17
CA LEU A 314 23.40 -12.71 5.48
C LEU A 314 22.75 -13.79 6.36
N THR A 315 21.42 -13.94 6.33
CA THR A 315 20.75 -15.00 7.11
C THR A 315 21.05 -16.39 6.52
N ASP A 316 21.05 -16.53 5.20
CA ASP A 316 21.34 -17.77 4.48
C ASP A 316 22.81 -18.16 4.68
N GLU A 317 23.75 -17.20 4.61
CA GLU A 317 25.17 -17.38 4.89
C GLU A 317 25.43 -17.71 6.37
N VAL A 318 24.78 -17.00 7.30
CA VAL A 318 24.83 -17.36 8.74
C VAL A 318 24.22 -18.74 8.99
N THR A 319 23.21 -19.17 8.24
CA THR A 319 22.61 -20.51 8.35
C THR A 319 23.55 -21.58 7.78
N ASP A 320 24.27 -21.31 6.68
CA ASP A 320 25.30 -22.20 6.15
C ASP A 320 26.49 -22.29 7.12
N LEU A 321 26.90 -21.17 7.73
CA LEU A 321 27.92 -21.15 8.79
C LEU A 321 27.50 -21.94 10.03
N TYR A 322 26.25 -21.80 10.50
CA TYR A 322 25.73 -22.64 11.60
C TYR A 322 25.67 -24.12 11.20
N SER A 323 25.25 -24.46 9.97
CA SER A 323 25.25 -25.85 9.49
C SER A 323 26.66 -26.44 9.47
N ARG A 324 27.68 -25.66 9.05
CA ARG A 324 29.09 -26.08 9.12
C ARG A 324 29.62 -26.16 10.55
N ILE A 325 29.14 -25.30 11.47
CA ILE A 325 29.48 -25.41 12.90
C ILE A 325 28.89 -26.71 13.46
N ASP A 326 27.63 -27.03 13.17
CA ASP A 326 27.00 -28.30 13.55
C ASP A 326 27.78 -29.49 12.97
N ASP A 327 28.18 -29.46 11.69
CA ASP A 327 29.03 -30.49 11.06
C ASP A 327 30.40 -30.64 11.76
N TYR A 328 31.02 -29.52 12.18
CA TYR A 328 32.30 -29.53 12.90
C TYR A 328 32.14 -29.95 14.36
N GLU A 329 31.02 -29.64 15.01
CA GLU A 329 30.68 -30.12 16.35
C GLU A 329 30.41 -31.62 16.33
N GLU A 330 29.72 -32.14 15.31
CA GLU A 330 29.56 -33.60 15.13
C GLU A 330 30.92 -34.28 14.85
N GLN A 331 31.78 -33.71 14.01
CA GLN A 331 33.14 -34.20 13.81
C GLN A 331 33.98 -34.15 15.10
N LEU A 332 33.84 -33.10 15.91
CA LEU A 332 34.51 -32.98 17.20
C LEU A 332 33.98 -34.00 18.21
N GLU A 333 32.67 -34.28 18.23
CA GLU A 333 32.08 -35.30 19.10
C GLU A 333 32.50 -36.70 18.65
N GLN A 334 32.55 -36.98 17.34
CA GLN A 334 33.10 -38.23 16.79
C GLN A 334 34.60 -38.38 17.11
N LEU A 335 35.38 -37.30 17.02
CA LEU A 335 36.80 -37.28 17.42
C LEU A 335 36.98 -37.42 18.93
N GLN A 336 36.10 -36.86 19.76
CA GLN A 336 36.13 -37.05 21.20
C GLN A 336 35.72 -38.47 21.59
N GLN A 337 34.64 -39.03 21.01
CA GLN A 337 34.25 -40.42 21.25
C GLN A 337 35.33 -41.41 20.79
N THR A 338 35.98 -41.20 19.65
CA THR A 338 37.11 -42.04 19.24
C THR A 338 38.31 -41.86 20.15
N LEU A 339 38.62 -40.63 20.60
CA LEU A 339 39.73 -40.36 21.50
C LEU A 339 39.48 -40.83 22.95
N GLU A 340 38.22 -40.92 23.40
CA GLU A 340 37.83 -41.56 24.68
C GLU A 340 37.85 -43.09 24.57
N ARG A 341 37.30 -43.67 23.49
CA ARG A 341 37.47 -45.11 23.20
C ARG A 341 38.95 -45.50 23.13
N ASN A 342 39.79 -44.66 22.54
CA ASN A 342 41.25 -44.83 22.49
C ASN A 342 41.96 -44.56 23.83
N LYS A 343 41.34 -43.89 24.81
CA LYS A 343 41.89 -43.75 26.17
C LYS A 343 41.55 -44.94 27.06
N GLU A 344 40.37 -45.54 26.87
CA GLU A 344 39.92 -46.69 27.66
C GLU A 344 40.38 -48.04 27.09
N GLY A 345 40.55 -48.15 25.76
CA GLY A 345 41.14 -49.30 25.08
C GLY A 345 42.64 -49.14 24.86
N GLY A 346 43.45 -50.12 25.31
CA GLY A 346 44.92 -50.09 25.17
C GLY A 346 45.38 -49.90 23.73
N ILE A 347 45.92 -48.72 23.42
CA ILE A 347 46.19 -48.15 22.07
C ILE A 347 46.99 -49.05 21.11
N LYS A 348 47.68 -50.09 21.59
CA LYS A 348 48.42 -51.03 20.73
C LYS A 348 47.61 -52.21 20.20
N GLU A 349 46.43 -52.50 20.75
CA GLU A 349 45.63 -53.63 20.29
C GLU A 349 44.47 -53.23 19.39
N SER A 350 43.76 -52.12 19.64
CA SER A 350 42.65 -51.71 18.75
C SER A 350 43.17 -51.31 17.36
N TYR A 351 44.14 -50.40 17.27
CA TYR A 351 44.65 -49.93 15.98
C TYR A 351 45.37 -51.04 15.18
N VAL A 352 45.98 -52.01 15.88
CA VAL A 352 46.51 -53.22 15.23
C VAL A 352 45.37 -54.11 14.76
N ARG A 353 44.29 -54.26 15.55
CA ARG A 353 43.12 -55.05 15.16
C ARG A 353 42.31 -54.42 14.03
N ASP A 354 42.21 -53.09 13.95
CA ASP A 354 41.56 -52.38 12.84
C ASP A 354 42.39 -52.53 11.55
N LEU A 355 43.72 -52.46 11.65
CA LEU A 355 44.64 -52.76 10.53
C LEU A 355 44.68 -54.26 10.18
N GLU A 356 44.48 -55.17 11.14
CA GLU A 356 44.33 -56.60 10.90
C GLU A 356 42.97 -56.92 10.26
N ASP A 357 41.87 -56.30 10.69
CA ASP A 357 40.54 -56.41 10.10
C ASP A 357 40.50 -55.84 8.68
N ASP A 358 41.12 -54.69 8.41
CA ASP A 358 41.18 -54.12 7.05
C ASP A 358 42.13 -54.92 6.15
N LYS A 359 43.25 -55.41 6.70
CA LYS A 359 44.10 -56.39 6.02
C LYS A 359 43.32 -57.67 5.70
N ASP A 360 42.54 -58.18 6.64
CA ASP A 360 41.82 -59.45 6.49
C ASP A 360 40.61 -59.28 5.55
N LYS A 361 39.90 -58.15 5.54
CA LYS A 361 38.91 -57.78 4.49
C LYS A 361 39.56 -57.67 3.11
N LEU A 362 40.75 -57.08 3.01
CA LEU A 362 41.50 -57.02 1.75
C LEU A 362 41.99 -58.40 1.31
N TYR A 363 42.38 -59.28 2.24
CA TYR A 363 42.68 -60.67 1.94
C TYR A 363 41.43 -61.47 1.57
N GLU A 364 40.27 -61.24 2.20
CA GLU A 364 39.00 -61.86 1.81
C GLU A 364 38.59 -61.43 0.41
N SER A 365 38.64 -60.14 0.09
CA SER A 365 38.39 -59.61 -1.27
C SER A 365 39.39 -60.13 -2.31
N LEU A 366 40.67 -60.25 -1.94
CA LEU A 366 41.70 -60.87 -2.79
C LEU A 366 41.46 -62.38 -2.97
N VAL A 367 41.00 -63.08 -1.94
CA VAL A 367 40.67 -64.51 -1.98
C VAL A 367 39.36 -64.75 -2.74
N GLU A 368 38.38 -63.85 -2.67
CA GLU A 368 37.15 -63.93 -3.47
C GLU A 368 37.43 -63.65 -4.95
N SER A 369 38.23 -62.62 -5.26
CA SER A 369 38.67 -62.36 -6.63
C SER A 369 39.57 -63.48 -7.17
N GLN A 370 40.46 -64.07 -6.35
CA GLN A 370 41.21 -65.28 -6.72
C GLN A 370 40.30 -66.50 -6.91
N LYS A 371 39.29 -66.73 -6.05
CA LYS A 371 38.29 -67.79 -6.25
C LYS A 371 37.47 -67.57 -7.53
N LEU A 372 37.17 -66.32 -7.86
CA LEU A 372 36.44 -65.96 -9.09
C LEU A 372 37.31 -66.20 -10.32
N ILE A 373 38.58 -65.77 -10.28
CA ILE A 373 39.58 -66.05 -11.32
C ILE A 373 39.76 -67.56 -11.47
N GLN A 374 39.96 -68.30 -10.38
CA GLN A 374 40.19 -69.74 -10.42
C GLN A 374 38.94 -70.50 -10.87
N LYS A 375 37.74 -70.08 -10.48
CA LYS A 375 36.49 -70.59 -11.06
C LYS A 375 36.42 -70.33 -12.57
N LYS A 376 36.88 -69.18 -13.05
CA LYS A 376 36.96 -68.87 -14.49
C LYS A 376 38.06 -69.66 -15.19
N GLU A 377 39.18 -69.94 -14.54
CA GLU A 377 40.24 -70.83 -15.05
C GLU A 377 39.79 -72.29 -15.08
N ASP A 378 38.98 -72.74 -14.12
CA ASP A 378 38.34 -74.06 -14.10
C ASP A 378 37.25 -74.15 -15.19
N GLU A 379 36.41 -73.12 -15.35
CA GLU A 379 35.47 -73.02 -16.49
C GLU A 379 36.22 -73.07 -17.83
N ILE A 380 37.32 -72.32 -17.99
CA ILE A 380 38.18 -72.37 -19.19
C ILE A 380 38.86 -73.75 -19.34
N SER A 381 39.24 -74.40 -18.26
CA SER A 381 39.91 -75.72 -18.30
C SER A 381 38.93 -76.83 -18.64
N ASN A 382 37.70 -76.76 -18.14
CA ASN A 382 36.59 -77.62 -18.53
C ASN A 382 36.23 -77.39 -20.00
N LEU A 383 36.08 -76.15 -20.45
CA LEU A 383 35.86 -75.84 -21.88
C LEU A 383 37.01 -76.34 -22.77
N LYS A 384 38.28 -76.26 -22.32
CA LYS A 384 39.42 -76.86 -23.02
C LYS A 384 39.38 -78.38 -23.00
N LEU A 385 38.90 -79.00 -21.92
CA LEU A 385 38.72 -80.45 -21.82
C LEU A 385 37.61 -80.91 -22.78
N ASP A 386 36.49 -80.20 -22.82
CA ASP A 386 35.35 -80.44 -23.70
C ASP A 386 35.71 -80.26 -25.18
N ILE A 387 36.49 -79.22 -25.50
CA ILE A 387 37.10 -79.04 -26.84
C ILE A 387 38.07 -80.20 -27.14
N SER A 388 38.86 -80.66 -26.16
CA SER A 388 39.79 -81.78 -26.35
C SER A 388 39.08 -83.13 -26.51
N THR A 389 37.96 -83.36 -25.82
CA THR A 389 37.13 -84.56 -26.00
C THR A 389 36.40 -84.51 -27.33
N LEU A 390 35.79 -83.39 -27.72
CA LEU A 390 35.23 -83.19 -29.08
C LEU A 390 36.28 -83.46 -30.16
N LEU A 391 37.48 -82.90 -30.05
CA LEU A 391 38.58 -83.15 -30.99
C LEU A 391 39.08 -84.61 -30.99
N LYS A 392 38.93 -85.35 -29.88
CA LYS A 392 39.21 -86.79 -29.81
C LYS A 392 38.09 -87.64 -30.39
N SER A 393 36.82 -87.25 -30.23
CA SER A 393 35.69 -87.88 -30.93
C SER A 393 35.85 -87.74 -32.45
N ILE A 394 36.22 -86.53 -32.91
CA ILE A 394 36.43 -86.22 -34.32
C ILE A 394 37.64 -86.98 -34.90
N ASN A 395 38.75 -87.11 -34.16
CA ASN A 395 39.95 -87.84 -34.63
C ASN A 395 39.95 -89.35 -34.32
N GLY A 396 38.99 -89.86 -33.54
CA GLY A 396 38.90 -91.28 -33.14
C GLY A 396 38.14 -92.15 -34.14
N GLY A 397 37.35 -91.56 -35.03
CA GLY A 397 36.48 -92.23 -35.99
C GLY A 397 37.18 -92.77 -37.24
N ASN A 398 38.22 -93.59 -37.08
CA ASN A 398 38.84 -94.35 -38.18
C ASN A 398 39.31 -95.74 -37.71
N ASN A 399 38.35 -96.63 -37.44
CA ASN A 399 38.49 -98.06 -37.70
C ASN A 399 37.10 -98.68 -37.89
N GLU A 400 37.02 -99.58 -38.87
CA GLU A 400 35.78 -100.21 -39.34
C GLU A 400 35.32 -101.29 -38.35
N ASP A 401 34.09 -101.21 -37.81
CA ASP A 401 33.07 -102.23 -38.13
C ASP A 401 31.62 -101.83 -37.73
N SER A 402 30.68 -102.33 -38.52
CA SER A 402 29.21 -102.39 -38.40
C SER A 402 28.42 -101.65 -37.28
N THR A 403 27.53 -100.74 -37.73
CA THR A 403 26.09 -100.63 -37.36
C THR A 403 25.64 -100.23 -35.94
N SER A 404 25.47 -98.92 -35.70
CA SER A 404 24.17 -98.26 -35.41
C SER A 404 24.43 -96.77 -35.08
N LYS A 405 24.31 -95.87 -36.06
CA LYS A 405 23.19 -94.92 -36.23
C LYS A 405 22.94 -93.97 -35.03
N ASP A 406 22.84 -92.69 -35.41
CA ASP A 406 22.37 -91.55 -34.62
C ASP A 406 23.38 -90.96 -33.62
N GLU A 407 24.54 -90.52 -34.14
CA GLU A 407 25.35 -89.48 -33.49
C GLU A 407 25.33 -88.19 -34.32
N GLU A 408 24.94 -87.10 -33.68
CA GLU A 408 24.89 -85.75 -34.26
C GLU A 408 26.31 -85.22 -34.44
N ALA A 409 26.83 -85.31 -35.66
CA ALA A 409 28.06 -84.63 -36.04
C ALA A 409 27.83 -83.11 -35.98
N VAL A 410 28.18 -82.49 -34.84
CA VAL A 410 28.21 -81.03 -34.66
C VAL A 410 28.99 -80.43 -35.82
N SER A 411 28.33 -79.61 -36.64
CA SER A 411 28.95 -79.07 -37.85
C SER A 411 30.15 -78.23 -37.49
N ILE A 412 31.19 -78.28 -38.32
CA ILE A 412 32.34 -77.37 -38.21
C ILE A 412 31.87 -75.90 -38.25
N ASP A 413 30.77 -75.62 -38.96
CA ASP A 413 30.12 -74.31 -38.98
C ASP A 413 29.62 -73.86 -37.60
N ASP A 414 29.14 -74.77 -36.75
CA ASP A 414 28.63 -74.41 -35.42
C ASP A 414 29.77 -74.11 -34.43
N LEU A 415 30.93 -74.78 -34.59
CA LEU A 415 32.16 -74.42 -33.88
C LEU A 415 32.74 -73.09 -34.35
N ILE A 416 32.68 -72.79 -35.66
CA ILE A 416 33.07 -71.48 -36.21
C ILE A 416 32.16 -70.39 -35.65
N ARG A 417 30.84 -70.56 -35.70
CA ARG A 417 29.86 -69.63 -35.11
C ARG A 417 30.05 -69.41 -33.62
N LEU A 418 30.42 -70.44 -32.87
CA LEU A 418 30.69 -70.31 -31.44
C LEU A 418 31.97 -69.50 -31.18
N LYS A 419 33.02 -69.69 -31.99
CA LYS A 419 34.24 -68.88 -31.95
C LYS A 419 33.97 -67.41 -32.31
N GLU A 420 33.21 -67.17 -33.38
CA GLU A 420 32.80 -65.82 -33.80
C GLU A 420 32.04 -65.09 -32.68
N LYS A 421 31.10 -65.77 -32.02
CA LYS A 421 30.40 -65.23 -30.84
C LYS A 421 31.33 -64.91 -29.67
N PHE A 422 32.31 -65.75 -29.37
CA PHE A 422 33.29 -65.45 -28.31
C PHE A 422 34.22 -64.28 -28.67
N GLU A 423 34.57 -64.11 -29.94
CA GLU A 423 35.35 -62.95 -30.41
C GLU A 423 34.49 -61.66 -30.40
N GLU A 424 33.20 -61.77 -30.74
CA GLU A 424 32.22 -60.67 -30.63
C GLU A 424 31.95 -60.27 -29.17
N GLU A 425 31.67 -61.20 -28.26
CA GLU A 425 31.54 -60.93 -26.82
C GLU A 425 32.81 -60.31 -26.23
N ARG A 426 33.99 -60.74 -26.68
CA ARG A 426 35.27 -60.19 -26.20
C ARG A 426 35.48 -58.74 -26.64
N GLU A 427 35.17 -58.38 -27.89
CA GLU A 427 35.27 -56.99 -28.34
C GLU A 427 34.15 -56.11 -27.77
N ASN A 428 32.94 -56.64 -27.57
CA ASN A 428 31.87 -55.93 -26.85
C ASN A 428 32.27 -55.61 -25.41
N ASN A 429 32.79 -56.58 -24.65
CA ASN A 429 33.29 -56.35 -23.28
C ASN A 429 34.48 -55.37 -23.25
N LYS A 430 35.35 -55.40 -24.27
CA LYS A 430 36.46 -54.45 -24.39
C LYS A 430 35.95 -53.03 -24.63
N HIS A 431 34.98 -52.84 -25.53
CA HIS A 431 34.34 -51.55 -25.75
C HIS A 431 33.56 -51.05 -24.52
N GLU A 432 32.94 -51.94 -23.75
CA GLU A 432 32.30 -51.57 -22.47
C GLU A 432 33.33 -51.03 -21.46
N VAL A 433 34.48 -51.71 -21.31
CA VAL A 433 35.58 -51.26 -20.44
C VAL A 433 36.20 -49.94 -20.95
N GLU A 434 36.40 -49.79 -22.26
CA GLU A 434 36.89 -48.54 -22.87
C GLU A 434 35.89 -47.39 -22.65
N SER A 435 34.58 -47.63 -22.75
CA SER A 435 33.53 -46.66 -22.46
C SER A 435 33.54 -46.25 -20.98
N LEU A 436 33.63 -47.22 -20.06
CA LEU A 436 33.68 -46.93 -18.62
C LEU A 436 34.92 -46.14 -18.23
N ILE A 437 36.08 -46.41 -18.84
CA ILE A 437 37.30 -45.62 -18.64
C ILE A 437 37.11 -44.19 -19.15
N ALA A 438 36.53 -44.01 -20.34
CA ALA A 438 36.24 -42.68 -20.90
C ALA A 438 35.24 -41.91 -20.03
N ASP A 439 34.19 -42.54 -19.52
CA ASP A 439 33.21 -41.93 -18.62
C ASP A 439 33.85 -41.52 -17.29
N HIS A 440 34.71 -42.37 -16.71
CA HIS A 440 35.47 -42.02 -15.51
C HIS A 440 36.44 -40.86 -15.73
N GLN A 441 37.11 -40.80 -16.88
CA GLN A 441 37.97 -39.66 -17.26
C GLN A 441 37.14 -38.37 -17.41
N ASN A 442 36.03 -38.42 -18.14
CA ASN A 442 35.11 -37.29 -18.28
C ASN A 442 34.57 -36.77 -16.93
N ILE A 443 34.26 -37.67 -15.99
CA ILE A 443 33.84 -37.31 -14.62
C ILE A 443 35.01 -36.67 -13.86
N SER A 444 36.21 -37.25 -13.94
CA SER A 444 37.42 -36.72 -13.29
C SER A 444 37.75 -35.31 -13.79
N ASP A 445 37.81 -35.11 -15.10
CA ASP A 445 38.12 -33.82 -15.72
C ASP A 445 37.06 -32.76 -15.38
N ARG A 446 35.79 -33.15 -15.33
CA ARG A 446 34.70 -32.26 -14.90
C ARG A 446 34.78 -31.89 -13.41
N LEU A 447 35.24 -32.79 -12.55
CA LEU A 447 35.48 -32.50 -11.14
C LEU A 447 36.70 -31.59 -10.95
N LEU A 448 37.79 -31.84 -11.69
CA LEU A 448 38.97 -30.98 -11.68
C LEU A 448 38.66 -29.56 -12.19
N ALA A 449 37.93 -29.43 -13.29
CA ALA A 449 37.46 -28.13 -13.77
C ALA A 449 36.63 -27.38 -12.71
N LYS A 450 35.71 -28.09 -12.04
CA LYS A 450 34.89 -27.50 -10.96
C LYS A 450 35.72 -27.13 -9.72
N ILE A 451 36.79 -27.87 -9.41
CA ILE A 451 37.73 -27.51 -8.33
C ILE A 451 38.44 -26.20 -8.69
N ASN A 452 38.97 -26.09 -9.92
CA ASN A 452 39.62 -24.87 -10.39
C ASN A 452 38.66 -23.67 -10.37
N ASP A 453 37.42 -23.82 -10.87
CA ASP A 453 36.39 -22.77 -10.83
C ASP A 453 36.12 -22.28 -9.38
N LEU A 454 36.16 -23.19 -8.40
CA LEU A 454 35.98 -22.89 -6.98
C LEU A 454 37.23 -22.26 -6.35
N GLU A 455 38.43 -22.64 -6.78
CA GLU A 455 39.68 -22.01 -6.35
C GLU A 455 39.83 -20.59 -6.90
N ASP A 456 39.45 -20.34 -8.15
CA ASP A 456 39.37 -19.01 -8.75
C ASP A 456 38.30 -18.16 -8.04
N SER A 457 37.10 -18.70 -7.80
CA SER A 457 36.05 -18.00 -7.06
C SER A 457 36.44 -17.70 -5.62
N LYS A 458 37.19 -18.58 -4.96
CA LYS A 458 37.73 -18.37 -3.61
C LYS A 458 38.80 -17.28 -3.63
N SER A 459 39.73 -17.33 -4.59
CA SER A 459 40.80 -16.33 -4.73
C SER A 459 40.24 -14.94 -4.96
N LYS A 460 39.20 -14.83 -5.80
CA LYS A 460 38.46 -13.59 -5.99
C LYS A 460 37.76 -13.11 -4.72
N LEU A 461 37.09 -14.00 -3.97
CA LEU A 461 36.42 -13.62 -2.72
C LEU A 461 37.41 -13.15 -1.64
N VAL A 462 38.61 -13.74 -1.59
CA VAL A 462 39.71 -13.28 -0.72
C VAL A 462 40.17 -11.88 -1.15
N GLN A 463 40.37 -11.64 -2.44
CA GLN A 463 40.72 -10.31 -2.96
C GLN A 463 39.63 -9.26 -2.66
N ASP A 464 38.36 -9.56 -2.96
CA ASP A 464 37.22 -8.67 -2.67
C ASP A 464 37.13 -8.34 -1.16
N PHE A 465 37.55 -9.26 -0.27
CA PHE A 465 37.60 -9.05 1.18
C PHE A 465 38.82 -8.24 1.64
N GLU A 466 39.98 -8.43 1.01
CA GLU A 466 41.20 -7.62 1.24
C GLU A 466 40.98 -6.16 0.79
N ASP A 467 40.38 -5.95 -0.39
CA ASP A 467 39.99 -4.64 -0.91
C ASP A 467 39.00 -3.93 0.03
N LEU A 468 38.04 -4.67 0.60
CA LEU A 468 37.06 -4.15 1.56
C LEU A 468 37.70 -3.82 2.92
N GLN A 469 38.66 -4.61 3.40
CA GLN A 469 39.44 -4.27 4.59
C GLN A 469 40.28 -3.01 4.37
N PHE A 470 40.89 -2.86 3.20
CA PHE A 470 41.65 -1.68 2.83
C PHE A 470 40.76 -0.43 2.84
N HIS A 471 39.60 -0.48 2.18
CA HIS A 471 38.61 0.61 2.20
C HIS A 471 38.11 0.93 3.62
N HIS A 472 37.96 -0.05 4.51
CA HIS A 472 37.61 0.20 5.91
C HIS A 472 38.72 0.96 6.64
N ARG A 473 40.00 0.59 6.46
CA ARG A 473 41.14 1.29 7.08
C ARG A 473 41.30 2.71 6.53
N ASP A 474 41.04 2.92 5.24
CA ASP A 474 41.02 4.25 4.62
C ASP A 474 39.88 5.13 5.17
N LEU A 475 38.67 4.58 5.33
CA LEU A 475 37.55 5.30 5.96
C LEU A 475 37.82 5.58 7.44
N GLU A 476 38.45 4.67 8.17
CA GLU A 476 38.80 4.85 9.59
C GLU A 476 39.92 5.89 9.76
N THR A 477 40.92 5.91 8.89
CA THR A 477 41.96 6.97 8.89
C THR A 477 41.39 8.32 8.45
N LEU A 478 40.52 8.38 7.42
CA LEU A 478 39.80 9.61 7.06
C LEU A 478 38.91 10.12 8.20
N TYR A 479 38.15 9.24 8.87
CA TYR A 479 37.34 9.61 10.02
C TYR A 479 38.21 10.17 11.16
N ASN A 480 39.30 9.48 11.51
CA ASN A 480 40.23 9.96 12.52
C ASN A 480 40.92 11.28 12.11
N ASN A 481 41.22 11.48 10.82
CA ASN A 481 41.78 12.73 10.30
C ASN A 481 40.77 13.89 10.33
N ILE A 482 39.48 13.63 10.14
CA ILE A 482 38.40 14.63 10.26
C ILE A 482 38.13 14.96 11.73
N VAL A 483 38.01 13.95 12.60
CA VAL A 483 37.74 14.14 14.05
C VAL A 483 38.90 14.83 14.75
N ASN A 484 40.14 14.54 14.38
CA ASN A 484 41.34 15.25 14.85
C ASN A 484 41.75 16.39 13.90
N SER A 485 40.88 16.83 13.00
CA SER A 485 41.18 17.96 12.14
C SER A 485 41.15 19.24 12.95
N ARG A 486 42.12 20.11 12.69
CA ARG A 486 42.14 21.46 13.24
C ARG A 486 40.89 22.26 12.84
N GLU A 487 40.24 21.91 11.73
CA GLU A 487 39.01 22.56 11.28
C GLU A 487 37.82 22.26 12.21
N VAL A 488 37.74 21.05 12.80
CA VAL A 488 36.74 20.73 13.82
C VAL A 488 37.02 21.45 15.14
N ASP A 489 38.29 21.58 15.53
CA ASP A 489 38.69 22.40 16.69
C ASP A 489 38.39 23.89 16.46
N ASP A 490 38.77 24.45 15.31
CA ASP A 490 38.54 25.84 14.93
C ASP A 490 37.01 26.14 14.84
N LEU A 491 36.20 25.21 14.33
CA LEU A 491 34.72 25.30 14.32
C LEU A 491 34.12 25.20 15.73
N SER A 492 34.69 24.37 16.61
CA SER A 492 34.28 24.29 18.03
C SER A 492 34.59 25.61 18.75
N ASP A 493 35.76 26.20 18.50
CA ASP A 493 36.15 27.50 19.03
C ASP A 493 35.28 28.64 18.46
N ASP A 494 34.93 28.61 17.17
CA ASP A 494 34.01 29.58 16.56
C ASP A 494 32.58 29.44 17.08
N LEU A 495 32.09 28.21 17.28
CA LEU A 495 30.80 27.97 17.95
C LEU A 495 30.81 28.49 19.40
N ALA A 496 31.92 28.35 20.12
CA ALA A 496 32.10 28.92 21.45
C ALA A 496 32.11 30.47 21.43
N LYS A 497 32.77 31.09 20.43
CA LYS A 497 32.73 32.56 20.23
C LYS A 497 31.31 33.05 19.92
N VAL A 498 30.60 32.42 18.97
CA VAL A 498 29.21 32.77 18.62
C VAL A 498 28.29 32.60 19.83
N THR A 499 28.47 31.55 20.64
CA THR A 499 27.70 31.35 21.87
C THR A 499 27.98 32.46 22.91
N LEU A 500 29.23 32.93 23.01
CA LEU A 500 29.60 34.04 23.89
C LEU A 500 29.04 35.37 23.37
N GLU A 501 29.12 35.64 22.08
CA GLU A 501 28.59 36.85 21.44
C GLU A 501 27.06 36.93 21.52
N TYR A 502 26.37 35.79 21.35
CA TYR A 502 24.92 35.70 21.54
C TYR A 502 24.53 36.05 22.99
N LYS A 503 25.26 35.49 23.97
CA LYS A 503 25.05 35.82 25.38
C LYS A 503 25.32 37.29 25.68
N ASN A 504 26.42 37.85 25.17
CA ASN A 504 26.73 39.28 25.33
C ASN A 504 25.63 40.15 24.69
N SER A 505 25.11 39.77 23.52
CA SER A 505 24.00 40.46 22.85
C SER A 505 22.70 40.39 23.67
N GLN A 506 22.44 39.26 24.35
CA GLN A 506 21.29 39.08 25.24
C GLN A 506 21.42 39.93 26.52
N ASP A 507 22.62 40.01 27.09
CA ASP A 507 22.92 40.86 28.25
C ASP A 507 22.84 42.36 27.86
N GLU A 508 23.35 42.73 26.68
CA GLU A 508 23.21 44.08 26.10
C GLU A 508 21.74 44.44 25.83
N TYR A 509 20.95 43.53 25.26
CA TYR A 509 19.52 43.73 25.03
C TYR A 509 18.76 43.92 26.35
N SER A 510 19.11 43.14 27.38
CA SER A 510 18.53 43.28 28.72
C SER A 510 18.86 44.65 29.34
N LEU A 511 20.11 45.09 29.20
CA LEU A 511 20.59 46.38 29.70
C LEU A 511 20.06 47.56 28.87
N LEU A 512 19.80 47.36 27.57
CA LEU A 512 19.13 48.30 26.68
C LEU A 512 17.63 48.39 26.99
N SER A 513 16.96 47.27 27.28
CA SER A 513 15.58 47.24 27.76
C SER A 513 15.43 48.00 29.08
N GLU A 514 16.35 47.80 30.03
CA GLU A 514 16.35 48.56 31.29
C GLU A 514 16.58 50.07 31.03
N LYS A 515 17.49 50.42 30.12
CA LYS A 515 17.66 51.81 29.66
C LYS A 515 16.41 52.36 29.00
N TYR A 516 15.66 51.59 28.21
CA TYR A 516 14.40 52.01 27.61
C TYR A 516 13.32 52.21 28.66
N SER A 517 13.18 51.34 29.66
CA SER A 517 12.23 51.56 30.77
C SER A 517 12.56 52.82 31.58
N ARG A 518 13.85 53.05 31.88
CA ARG A 518 14.32 54.29 32.53
C ARG A 518 14.13 55.52 31.63
N LEU A 519 14.30 55.37 30.31
CA LEU A 519 14.06 56.44 29.34
C LEU A 519 12.56 56.73 29.19
N GLU A 520 11.68 55.74 29.25
CA GLU A 520 10.22 55.93 29.24
C GLU A 520 9.75 56.63 30.53
N GLU A 521 10.29 56.24 31.69
CA GLU A 521 10.04 56.95 32.95
C GLU A 521 10.57 58.38 32.92
N PHE A 522 11.78 58.59 32.37
CA PHE A 522 12.34 59.92 32.14
C PHE A 522 11.54 60.72 31.10
N LEU A 523 11.01 60.10 30.05
CA LEU A 523 10.15 60.75 29.06
C LEU A 523 8.81 61.14 29.69
N ARG A 524 8.20 60.32 30.55
CA ARG A 524 7.02 60.73 31.34
C ARG A 524 7.33 61.89 32.28
N GLN A 525 8.49 61.89 32.94
CA GLN A 525 8.95 63.04 33.74
C GLN A 525 9.18 64.27 32.85
N LYS A 526 9.74 64.09 31.64
CA LYS A 526 9.94 65.17 30.67
C LYS A 526 8.66 65.60 29.97
N ASP A 527 7.60 64.81 29.90
CA ASP A 527 6.30 65.27 29.41
C ASP A 527 5.60 66.14 30.46
N VAL A 528 5.75 65.81 31.74
CA VAL A 528 5.38 66.70 32.86
C VAL A 528 6.25 67.96 32.86
N GLU A 529 7.55 67.83 32.65
CA GLU A 529 8.46 68.98 32.56
C GLU A 529 8.22 69.81 31.30
N ILE A 530 7.83 69.23 30.16
CA ILE A 530 7.45 69.92 28.93
C ILE A 530 6.07 70.56 29.07
N HIS A 531 5.17 70.00 29.88
CA HIS A 531 3.93 70.69 30.25
C HIS A 531 4.26 71.98 31.04
N ASN A 532 5.14 71.88 32.04
CA ASN A 532 5.60 73.02 32.85
C ASN A 532 6.47 74.00 32.03
N LEU A 533 7.36 73.49 31.19
CA LEU A 533 8.25 74.29 30.34
C LEU A 533 7.53 74.84 29.12
N ARG A 534 6.41 74.30 28.64
CA ARG A 534 5.57 75.05 27.68
C ARG A 534 4.93 76.26 28.38
N GLN A 535 4.53 76.09 29.64
CA GLN A 535 4.12 77.19 30.52
C GLN A 535 5.23 78.25 30.72
N GLU A 536 6.50 77.83 30.81
CA GLU A 536 7.64 78.71 31.08
C GLU A 536 8.38 79.21 29.83
N LEU A 537 8.34 78.49 28.71
CA LEU A 537 8.97 78.84 27.43
C LEU A 537 8.12 79.84 26.64
N ASP A 538 6.79 79.79 26.81
CA ASP A 538 5.88 80.91 26.50
C ASP A 538 6.29 82.20 27.24
N SER A 539 7.10 82.11 28.32
CA SER A 539 7.58 83.26 29.08
C SER A 539 9.03 83.71 28.77
N GLN A 540 9.85 82.96 28.02
CA GLN A 540 11.31 83.22 27.96
C GLN A 540 12.08 83.17 26.62
N VAL A 541 11.51 82.79 25.46
CA VAL A 541 12.33 82.69 24.21
C VAL A 541 12.69 84.07 23.62
N SER A 542 13.80 84.64 24.09
CA SER A 542 14.37 85.90 23.62
C SER A 542 15.92 85.99 23.76
N GLN A 543 16.67 85.55 22.71
CA GLN A 543 18.01 86.06 22.21
C GLN A 543 19.38 85.29 22.40
N SER A 544 20.16 85.17 21.29
CA SER A 544 21.65 85.34 20.98
C SER A 544 22.87 84.68 21.74
N ILE A 545 24.17 84.63 21.26
CA ILE A 545 24.90 84.24 19.98
C ILE A 545 26.47 84.53 20.00
N ASN A 546 27.32 83.78 19.23
CA ASN A 546 28.74 84.05 18.73
C ASN A 546 30.03 83.99 19.66
N THR A 547 31.35 84.02 19.27
CA THR A 547 32.28 83.50 18.17
C THR A 547 33.80 83.89 18.40
N SER A 548 34.81 83.31 17.69
CA SER A 548 36.25 83.74 17.36
C SER A 548 37.35 82.64 17.58
N GLY A 549 38.64 82.68 17.17
CA GLY A 549 39.59 83.64 16.50
C GLY A 549 40.83 82.96 15.82
N LEU A 550 41.94 83.65 15.40
CA LEU A 550 43.01 83.07 14.52
C LEU A 550 44.40 83.81 14.44
N ASP A 551 45.52 83.26 14.97
CA ASP A 551 46.90 83.87 14.89
C ASP A 551 48.07 82.91 14.54
N GLU A 552 47.87 81.59 14.47
CA GLU A 552 48.97 80.58 14.40
C GLU A 552 49.80 80.60 13.11
N LYS A 553 49.25 81.11 12.00
CA LYS A 553 49.68 80.76 10.63
C LYS A 553 51.02 81.33 10.17
N LEU A 554 51.66 82.21 10.94
CA LEU A 554 52.93 82.82 10.57
C LEU A 554 54.16 81.98 10.97
N SER A 555 54.03 81.10 11.98
CA SER A 555 55.13 80.21 12.41
C SER A 555 55.29 78.96 11.55
N GLU A 556 54.41 78.73 10.57
CA GLU A 556 54.44 77.54 9.71
C GLU A 556 55.47 77.64 8.58
N LEU A 557 55.71 78.86 8.06
CA LEU A 557 56.44 79.05 6.81
C LEU A 557 57.95 78.78 6.90
N GLU A 558 58.62 79.12 8.01
CA GLU A 558 60.07 78.88 8.15
C GLU A 558 60.41 77.39 8.36
N ARG A 559 59.50 76.61 8.95
CA ARG A 559 59.63 75.14 9.04
C ARG A 559 59.65 74.48 7.65
N SER A 560 58.97 75.08 6.68
CA SER A 560 58.76 74.55 5.32
C SER A 560 60.03 74.41 4.47
N ILE A 561 61.11 75.14 4.79
CA ILE A 561 62.35 75.09 3.99
C ILE A 561 63.27 73.94 4.44
N SER A 562 63.33 73.67 5.74
CA SER A 562 64.12 72.55 6.29
C SER A 562 63.51 71.19 5.95
N THR A 563 62.17 71.09 5.89
CA THR A 563 61.47 69.86 5.47
C THR A 563 61.80 69.48 4.03
N MET A 564 61.95 70.44 3.11
CA MET A 564 62.24 70.15 1.69
C MET A 564 63.59 69.43 1.46
N LYS A 565 64.61 69.65 2.29
CA LYS A 565 65.88 68.89 2.18
C LYS A 565 65.71 67.44 2.60
N VAL A 566 65.03 67.21 3.73
CA VAL A 566 64.71 65.86 4.23
C VAL A 566 63.82 65.12 3.23
N GLN A 567 62.90 65.81 2.56
CA GLN A 567 62.07 65.25 1.49
C GLN A 567 62.89 64.72 0.30
N LYS A 568 64.01 65.37 -0.09
CA LYS A 568 64.85 64.86 -1.20
C LYS A 568 65.49 63.50 -0.85
N GLU A 569 66.07 63.36 0.33
CA GLU A 569 66.66 62.09 0.78
C GLU A 569 65.61 61.01 1.07
N LYS A 570 64.38 61.40 1.37
CA LYS A 570 63.22 60.51 1.48
C LYS A 570 62.83 59.99 0.08
N LEU A 571 62.71 60.87 -0.91
CA LEU A 571 62.39 60.52 -2.31
C LEU A 571 63.43 59.59 -2.95
N GLU A 572 64.72 59.76 -2.65
CA GLU A 572 65.78 58.86 -3.15
C GLU A 572 65.71 57.45 -2.52
N ARG A 573 65.29 57.34 -1.26
CA ARG A 573 65.00 56.04 -0.61
C ARG A 573 63.69 55.42 -1.09
N GLU A 574 62.66 56.23 -1.30
CA GLU A 574 61.39 55.77 -1.89
C GLU A 574 61.60 55.24 -3.31
N LYS A 575 62.45 55.88 -4.13
CA LYS A 575 62.80 55.38 -5.46
C LYS A 575 63.40 53.97 -5.43
N LEU A 576 64.30 53.68 -4.49
CA LEU A 576 64.87 52.34 -4.32
C LEU A 576 63.80 51.33 -3.85
N SER A 577 62.94 51.70 -2.89
CA SER A 577 61.80 50.86 -2.47
C SER A 577 60.89 50.52 -3.65
N MET A 578 60.56 51.51 -4.48
CA MET A 578 59.72 51.34 -5.68
C MET A 578 60.38 50.47 -6.76
N GLU A 579 61.72 50.41 -6.82
CA GLU A 579 62.45 49.52 -7.73
C GLU A 579 62.42 48.06 -7.23
N ASP A 580 62.59 47.83 -5.92
CA ASP A 580 62.42 46.51 -5.29
C ASP A 580 60.96 46.02 -5.36
N GLU A 581 59.99 46.90 -5.12
CA GLU A 581 58.56 46.61 -5.27
C GLU A 581 58.21 46.25 -6.72
N ASN A 582 58.76 46.95 -7.72
CA ASN A 582 58.59 46.57 -9.12
C ASN A 582 59.18 45.18 -9.44
N PHE A 583 60.32 44.82 -8.84
CA PHE A 583 60.88 43.48 -8.99
C PHE A 583 59.99 42.40 -8.36
N GLN A 584 59.45 42.66 -7.17
CA GLN A 584 58.47 41.77 -6.51
C GLN A 584 57.17 41.64 -7.31
N LEU A 585 56.63 42.75 -7.83
CA LEU A 585 55.44 42.78 -8.69
C LEU A 585 55.66 42.02 -10.00
N LYS A 586 56.85 42.09 -10.59
CA LYS A 586 57.19 41.31 -11.79
C LYS A 586 57.18 39.80 -11.50
N ASN A 587 57.78 39.39 -10.39
CA ASN A 587 57.76 37.99 -9.93
C ASN A 587 56.34 37.53 -9.55
N SER A 588 55.50 38.42 -9.00
CA SER A 588 54.10 38.10 -8.69
C SER A 588 53.25 37.96 -9.95
N MET A 589 53.44 38.82 -10.97
CA MET A 589 52.84 38.67 -12.29
C MET A 589 53.25 37.35 -12.96
N GLU A 590 54.51 36.94 -12.87
CA GLU A 590 54.95 35.68 -13.47
C GLU A 590 54.34 34.45 -12.77
N ARG A 591 54.17 34.51 -11.44
CA ARG A 591 53.40 33.50 -10.68
C ARG A 591 51.91 33.51 -11.03
N LEU A 592 51.30 34.69 -11.21
CA LEU A 592 49.91 34.84 -11.65
C LEU A 592 49.71 34.29 -13.05
N ASN A 593 50.62 34.54 -13.99
CA ASN A 593 50.55 33.99 -15.35
C ASN A 593 50.66 32.46 -15.36
N LYS A 594 51.42 31.84 -14.44
CA LYS A 594 51.38 30.38 -14.26
C LYS A 594 50.02 29.90 -13.73
N LYS A 595 49.43 30.59 -12.74
CA LYS A 595 48.08 30.29 -12.24
C LYS A 595 46.98 30.48 -13.29
N ILE A 596 47.14 31.46 -14.19
CA ILE A 596 46.21 31.68 -15.31
C ILE A 596 46.27 30.49 -16.28
N LYS A 597 47.45 29.96 -16.60
CA LYS A 597 47.56 28.76 -17.44
C LYS A 597 46.89 27.53 -16.82
N SER A 598 47.10 27.24 -15.53
CA SER A 598 46.37 26.16 -14.86
C SER A 598 44.84 26.41 -14.82
N SER A 599 44.39 27.67 -14.87
CA SER A 599 42.95 27.96 -14.99
C SER A 599 42.38 27.68 -16.38
N GLU A 600 43.21 27.63 -17.44
CA GLU A 600 42.77 27.23 -18.79
C GLU A 600 42.42 25.73 -18.85
N GLU A 601 43.10 24.89 -18.07
CA GLU A 601 42.80 23.47 -17.88
C GLU A 601 41.46 23.31 -17.13
N VAL A 602 41.25 24.06 -16.04
CA VAL A 602 39.95 24.11 -15.34
C VAL A 602 38.80 24.53 -16.28
N ILE A 603 39.04 25.50 -17.17
CA ILE A 603 38.05 25.91 -18.19
C ILE A 603 37.78 24.78 -19.21
N ALA A 604 38.77 23.94 -19.53
CA ALA A 604 38.58 22.77 -20.39
C ALA A 604 37.73 21.69 -19.69
N HIS A 605 37.99 21.41 -18.41
CA HIS A 605 37.16 20.50 -17.60
C HIS A 605 35.71 21.01 -17.48
N LEU A 606 35.51 22.30 -17.16
CA LEU A 606 34.18 22.92 -17.10
C LEU A 606 33.41 22.77 -18.42
N LYS A 607 34.06 22.94 -19.58
CA LYS A 607 33.45 22.69 -20.89
C LYS A 607 33.12 21.22 -21.15
N GLY A 608 33.83 20.29 -20.51
CA GLY A 608 33.48 18.87 -20.47
C GLY A 608 32.18 18.66 -19.69
N SER A 609 32.14 19.13 -18.45
CA SER A 609 30.96 19.04 -17.57
C SER A 609 29.73 19.77 -18.14
N GLU A 610 29.90 20.88 -18.86
CA GLU A 610 28.80 21.57 -19.56
C GLU A 610 28.17 20.71 -20.67
N LYS A 611 28.98 19.95 -21.42
CA LYS A 611 28.49 19.02 -22.45
C LYS A 611 27.76 17.85 -21.81
N GLU A 612 28.30 17.29 -20.73
CA GLU A 612 27.66 16.21 -19.99
C GLU A 612 26.34 16.65 -19.36
N ASN A 613 26.31 17.80 -18.68
CA ASN A 613 25.10 18.42 -18.14
C ASN A 613 24.07 18.71 -19.26
N SER A 614 24.51 19.09 -20.46
CA SER A 614 23.64 19.24 -21.63
C SER A 614 23.07 17.90 -22.13
N SER A 615 23.85 16.83 -22.10
CA SER A 615 23.41 15.45 -22.40
C SER A 615 22.39 14.95 -21.38
N LEU A 616 22.68 15.11 -20.08
CA LEU A 616 21.78 14.76 -18.98
C LEU A 616 20.46 15.56 -19.05
N LYS A 617 20.51 16.85 -19.39
CA LYS A 617 19.31 17.67 -19.65
C LYS A 617 18.48 17.17 -20.82
N LEU A 618 19.10 16.60 -21.86
CA LEU A 618 18.39 15.97 -22.99
C LEU A 618 17.68 14.69 -22.54
N GLN A 619 18.41 13.77 -21.90
CA GLN A 619 17.84 12.53 -21.35
C GLN A 619 16.70 12.80 -20.36
N LEU A 620 16.83 13.83 -19.52
CA LEU A 620 15.81 14.22 -18.56
C LEU A 620 14.54 14.79 -19.25
N ARG A 621 14.67 15.44 -20.42
CA ARG A 621 13.52 15.81 -21.26
C ARG A 621 12.86 14.59 -21.90
N GLU A 622 13.63 13.63 -22.39
CA GLU A 622 13.11 12.38 -22.97
C GLU A 622 12.33 11.57 -21.92
N ARG A 623 12.89 11.38 -20.72
CA ARG A 623 12.20 10.73 -19.60
C ARG A 623 10.96 11.51 -19.14
N LYS A 624 10.95 12.84 -19.19
CA LYS A 624 9.72 13.63 -18.94
C LYS A 624 8.64 13.37 -19.99
N LEU A 625 9.01 13.23 -21.27
CA LEU A 625 8.04 12.89 -22.32
C LEU A 625 7.50 11.46 -22.15
N GLU A 626 8.34 10.51 -21.76
CA GLU A 626 7.93 9.13 -21.42
C GLU A 626 6.93 9.12 -20.25
N ILE A 627 7.21 9.87 -19.17
CA ILE A 627 6.28 10.04 -18.03
C ILE A 627 4.94 10.62 -18.49
N ILE A 628 4.92 11.67 -19.32
CA ILE A 628 3.69 12.26 -19.85
C ILE A 628 2.89 11.26 -20.72
N GLN A 629 3.56 10.37 -21.45
CA GLN A 629 2.90 9.30 -22.21
C GLN A 629 2.29 8.24 -21.27
N LEU A 630 2.99 7.88 -20.19
CA LEU A 630 2.49 6.96 -19.16
C LEU A 630 1.33 7.56 -18.37
N GLU A 631 1.39 8.84 -17.97
CA GLU A 631 0.28 9.58 -17.33
C GLU A 631 -0.97 9.56 -18.24
N LYS A 632 -0.82 9.85 -19.54
CA LYS A 632 -1.92 9.73 -20.51
C LYS A 632 -2.48 8.30 -20.61
N ARG A 633 -1.61 7.29 -20.57
CA ARG A 633 -2.05 5.88 -20.61
C ARG A 633 -2.82 5.50 -19.36
N ILE A 634 -2.35 5.91 -18.17
CA ILE A 634 -3.04 5.70 -16.89
C ILE A 634 -4.41 6.40 -16.90
N SER A 635 -4.49 7.65 -17.38
CA SER A 635 -5.76 8.36 -17.55
C SER A 635 -6.74 7.56 -18.42
N SER A 636 -6.29 7.07 -19.59
CA SER A 636 -7.15 6.26 -20.48
C SER A 636 -7.65 4.96 -19.85
N LEU A 637 -6.86 4.35 -18.95
CA LEU A 637 -7.23 3.13 -18.23
C LEU A 637 -8.18 3.43 -17.06
N ASN A 638 -8.06 4.60 -16.43
CA ASN A 638 -9.02 5.07 -15.42
C ASN A 638 -10.38 5.41 -16.05
N ASP A 639 -10.40 6.02 -17.24
CA ASP A 639 -11.63 6.24 -18.01
C ASP A 639 -12.31 4.91 -18.40
N GLU A 640 -11.52 3.91 -18.82
CA GLU A 640 -12.01 2.56 -19.11
C GLU A 640 -12.55 1.87 -17.85
N LYS A 641 -11.85 1.97 -16.71
CA LYS A 641 -12.31 1.47 -15.40
C LYS A 641 -13.64 2.11 -14.99
N ALA A 642 -13.77 3.43 -15.07
CA ALA A 642 -15.01 4.13 -14.74
C ALA A 642 -16.19 3.72 -15.65
N ARG A 643 -15.93 3.49 -16.95
CA ARG A 643 -16.94 2.91 -17.87
C ARG A 643 -17.36 1.50 -17.46
N LEU A 644 -16.42 0.65 -17.05
CA LEU A 644 -16.72 -0.70 -16.58
C LEU A 644 -17.48 -0.70 -15.24
N GLU A 645 -17.15 0.20 -14.31
CA GLU A 645 -17.88 0.39 -13.05
C GLU A 645 -19.33 0.84 -13.32
N ASN A 646 -19.55 1.78 -14.24
CA ASN A 646 -20.89 2.18 -14.67
C ASN A 646 -21.69 1.03 -15.31
N ILE A 647 -21.05 0.18 -16.11
CA ILE A 647 -21.69 -1.02 -16.69
C ILE A 647 -22.05 -2.02 -15.58
N ILE A 648 -21.17 -2.26 -14.61
CA ILE A 648 -21.43 -3.16 -13.47
C ILE A 648 -22.62 -2.65 -12.65
N ASN A 649 -22.68 -1.35 -12.37
CA ASN A 649 -23.79 -0.75 -11.63
C ASN A 649 -25.11 -0.87 -12.42
N SER A 650 -25.09 -0.59 -13.73
CA SER A 650 -26.26 -0.78 -14.61
C SER A 650 -26.76 -2.24 -14.64
N VAL A 651 -25.85 -3.22 -14.63
CA VAL A 651 -26.21 -4.65 -14.58
C VAL A 651 -26.76 -5.03 -13.20
N SER A 652 -26.24 -4.45 -12.11
CA SER A 652 -26.80 -4.63 -10.76
C SER A 652 -28.23 -4.09 -10.67
N ASP A 653 -28.46 -2.87 -11.16
CA ASP A 653 -29.79 -2.25 -11.24
C ASP A 653 -30.78 -3.09 -12.07
N GLU A 654 -30.32 -3.69 -13.17
CA GLU A 654 -31.14 -4.62 -13.96
C GLU A 654 -31.42 -5.91 -13.22
N GLN A 655 -30.44 -6.47 -12.50
CA GLN A 655 -30.61 -7.66 -11.67
C GLN A 655 -31.64 -7.41 -10.55
N ASP A 656 -31.57 -6.27 -9.86
CA ASP A 656 -32.53 -5.90 -8.81
C ASP A 656 -33.94 -5.66 -9.38
N LYS A 657 -34.05 -5.05 -10.57
CA LYS A 657 -35.33 -4.95 -11.31
C LYS A 657 -35.88 -6.32 -11.72
N ILE A 658 -35.02 -7.29 -12.05
CA ILE A 658 -35.42 -8.66 -12.37
C ILE A 658 -35.88 -9.40 -11.11
N LEU A 659 -35.17 -9.28 -10.00
CA LEU A 659 -35.56 -9.85 -8.70
C LEU A 659 -36.91 -9.29 -8.24
N ALA A 660 -37.07 -7.96 -8.22
CA ALA A 660 -38.34 -7.32 -7.87
C ALA A 660 -39.52 -7.67 -8.81
N ARG A 661 -39.24 -8.04 -10.08
CA ARG A 661 -40.25 -8.62 -10.99
C ARG A 661 -40.55 -10.08 -10.65
N SER A 662 -39.54 -10.87 -10.30
CA SER A 662 -39.68 -12.27 -9.87
C SER A 662 -40.52 -12.36 -8.60
N ASP A 663 -40.25 -11.52 -7.60
CA ASP A 663 -41.02 -11.45 -6.36
C ASP A 663 -42.49 -11.09 -6.62
N LYS A 664 -42.75 -10.08 -7.45
CA LYS A 664 -44.13 -9.71 -7.87
C LYS A 664 -44.86 -10.82 -8.64
N ILE A 665 -44.14 -11.66 -9.38
CA ILE A 665 -44.71 -12.84 -10.05
C ILE A 665 -45.00 -13.95 -9.02
N SER A 666 -44.07 -14.17 -8.08
CA SER A 666 -44.21 -15.13 -6.97
C SER A 666 -45.40 -14.78 -6.06
N GLU A 667 -45.59 -13.50 -5.71
CA GLU A 667 -46.77 -13.02 -4.99
C GLU A 667 -48.07 -13.25 -5.77
N LYS A 668 -48.10 -12.91 -7.07
CA LYS A 668 -49.28 -13.15 -7.92
C LYS A 668 -49.64 -14.63 -8.03
N ILE A 669 -48.64 -15.51 -8.13
CA ILE A 669 -48.81 -16.97 -8.11
C ILE A 669 -49.44 -17.39 -6.79
N LYS A 670 -48.87 -16.98 -5.65
CA LYS A 670 -49.42 -17.29 -4.31
C LYS A 670 -50.86 -16.79 -4.14
N THR A 671 -51.18 -15.58 -4.60
CA THR A 671 -52.57 -15.05 -4.50
C THR A 671 -53.54 -15.81 -5.40
N ASN A 672 -53.12 -16.27 -6.57
CA ASN A 672 -53.97 -17.08 -7.45
C ASN A 672 -54.19 -18.48 -6.87
N ASP A 673 -53.15 -19.09 -6.30
CA ASP A 673 -53.23 -20.43 -5.70
C ASP A 673 -54.16 -20.41 -4.48
N LEU A 674 -54.03 -19.41 -3.60
CA LEU A 674 -54.96 -19.21 -2.47
C LEU A 674 -56.41 -18.99 -2.92
N ASN A 675 -56.64 -18.27 -4.02
CA ASN A 675 -57.98 -18.03 -4.55
C ASN A 675 -58.60 -19.29 -5.17
N ASN A 676 -57.80 -20.09 -5.88
CA ASN A 676 -58.23 -21.39 -6.42
C ASN A 676 -58.52 -22.40 -5.30
N ASP A 677 -57.66 -22.49 -4.28
CA ASP A 677 -57.89 -23.36 -3.12
C ASP A 677 -59.16 -22.94 -2.33
N PHE A 678 -59.44 -21.63 -2.21
CA PHE A 678 -60.67 -21.13 -1.58
C PHE A 678 -61.95 -21.53 -2.34
N LYS A 679 -61.94 -21.44 -3.68
CA LYS A 679 -63.07 -21.93 -4.49
C LYS A 679 -63.30 -23.44 -4.32
N ILE A 680 -62.22 -24.24 -4.31
CA ILE A 680 -62.31 -25.69 -4.11
C ILE A 680 -62.98 -25.99 -2.76
N GLN A 681 -62.56 -25.31 -1.69
CA GLN A 681 -63.21 -25.42 -0.38
C GLN A 681 -64.70 -25.01 -0.39
N GLU A 682 -65.06 -23.97 -1.15
CA GLU A 682 -66.47 -23.54 -1.29
C GLU A 682 -67.33 -24.62 -1.97
N PHE A 683 -66.82 -25.26 -3.03
CA PHE A 683 -67.50 -26.37 -3.70
C PHE A 683 -67.59 -27.61 -2.82
N GLU A 684 -66.53 -27.99 -2.10
CA GLU A 684 -66.53 -29.12 -1.17
C GLU A 684 -67.56 -28.93 -0.04
N LYS A 685 -67.67 -27.71 0.51
CA LYS A 685 -68.69 -27.36 1.50
C LYS A 685 -70.12 -27.45 0.95
N LYS A 686 -70.37 -26.93 -0.26
CA LYS A 686 -71.68 -27.05 -0.93
C LYS A 686 -72.06 -28.52 -1.17
N LEU A 687 -71.07 -29.35 -1.53
CA LEU A 687 -71.25 -30.79 -1.70
C LEU A 687 -71.62 -31.48 -0.37
N GLU A 688 -70.95 -31.14 0.73
CA GLU A 688 -71.25 -31.66 2.06
C GLU A 688 -72.68 -31.29 2.50
N GLU A 689 -73.08 -30.02 2.34
CA GLU A 689 -74.43 -29.55 2.66
C GLU A 689 -75.52 -30.27 1.83
N LYS A 690 -75.28 -30.50 0.54
CA LYS A 690 -76.21 -31.25 -0.34
C LYS A 690 -76.26 -32.74 -0.01
N ASN A 691 -75.13 -33.37 0.30
CA ASN A 691 -75.07 -34.75 0.78
C ASN A 691 -75.84 -34.92 2.11
N LYS A 692 -75.74 -33.94 3.02
CA LYS A 692 -76.53 -33.93 4.26
C LYS A 692 -78.03 -33.86 3.98
N GLN A 693 -78.47 -32.94 3.12
CA GLN A 693 -79.88 -32.86 2.68
C GLN A 693 -80.37 -34.17 2.07
N TYR A 694 -79.57 -34.78 1.18
CA TYR A 694 -79.91 -36.07 0.57
C TYR A 694 -80.08 -37.17 1.63
N ASN A 695 -79.12 -37.30 2.55
CA ASN A 695 -79.17 -38.29 3.63
C ASN A 695 -80.38 -38.10 4.56
N ASP A 696 -80.79 -36.87 4.85
CA ASP A 696 -81.95 -36.61 5.69
C ASP A 696 -83.27 -36.95 4.96
N ILE A 697 -83.41 -36.64 3.66
CA ILE A 697 -84.56 -37.11 2.87
C ILE A 697 -84.55 -38.64 2.68
N VAL A 698 -83.38 -39.29 2.59
CA VAL A 698 -83.29 -40.77 2.54
C VAL A 698 -83.82 -41.39 3.84
N LYS A 699 -83.52 -40.80 5.00
CA LYS A 699 -84.10 -41.23 6.29
C LYS A 699 -85.63 -41.07 6.27
N GLU A 700 -86.14 -39.93 5.83
CA GLU A 700 -87.59 -39.67 5.75
C GLU A 700 -88.30 -40.61 4.77
N TYR A 701 -87.74 -40.83 3.58
CA TYR A 701 -88.25 -41.79 2.59
C TYR A 701 -88.27 -43.21 3.15
N ASN A 702 -87.20 -43.66 3.81
CA ASN A 702 -87.15 -44.98 4.43
C ASN A 702 -88.15 -45.13 5.57
N TYR A 703 -88.34 -44.09 6.39
CA TYR A 703 -89.39 -44.04 7.41
C TYR A 703 -90.78 -44.16 6.80
N MET A 704 -91.13 -43.34 5.79
CA MET A 704 -92.41 -43.41 5.10
C MET A 704 -92.64 -44.74 4.37
N LYS A 705 -91.58 -45.34 3.81
CA LYS A 705 -91.63 -46.65 3.17
C LYS A 705 -91.92 -47.75 4.20
N ASN A 706 -91.29 -47.69 5.38
CA ASN A 706 -91.52 -48.65 6.45
C ASN A 706 -92.92 -48.49 7.07
N ASP A 707 -93.37 -47.27 7.34
CA ASP A 707 -94.75 -46.95 7.75
C ASP A 707 -95.79 -47.47 6.74
N LEU A 708 -95.53 -47.30 5.43
CA LEU A 708 -96.38 -47.85 4.38
C LEU A 708 -96.40 -49.39 4.39
N ILE A 709 -95.26 -50.03 4.60
CA ILE A 709 -95.14 -51.50 4.71
C ILE A 709 -95.87 -52.03 5.96
N GLU A 710 -95.77 -51.34 7.10
CA GLU A 710 -96.48 -51.70 8.34
C GLU A 710 -97.99 -51.55 8.16
N ARG A 711 -98.47 -50.40 7.66
CA ARG A 711 -99.90 -50.21 7.36
C ARG A 711 -100.45 -51.23 6.36
N LEU A 712 -99.64 -51.68 5.40
CA LEU A 712 -100.02 -52.76 4.47
C LEU A 712 -100.08 -54.13 5.16
N LYS A 713 -99.21 -54.41 6.15
CA LYS A 713 -99.30 -55.62 6.98
C LYS A 713 -100.56 -55.58 7.85
N ASP A 714 -100.84 -54.45 8.50
CA ASP A 714 -102.01 -54.25 9.36
C ASP A 714 -103.30 -54.40 8.57
N MET A 715 -103.42 -53.71 7.43
CA MET A 715 -104.54 -53.84 6.49
C MET A 715 -104.73 -55.30 6.02
N LYS A 716 -103.63 -56.01 5.70
CA LYS A 716 -103.69 -57.43 5.31
C LYS A 716 -104.16 -58.33 6.47
N ASN A 717 -103.82 -57.99 7.71
CA ASN A 717 -104.28 -58.69 8.91
C ASN A 717 -105.75 -58.40 9.21
N GLU A 718 -106.21 -57.14 9.13
CA GLU A 718 -107.62 -56.77 9.26
C GLU A 718 -108.50 -57.46 8.21
N ILE A 719 -108.12 -57.40 6.93
CA ILE A 719 -108.85 -58.07 5.83
C ILE A 719 -108.94 -59.59 6.05
N ARG A 720 -107.91 -60.21 6.65
CA ARG A 720 -107.92 -61.63 7.03
C ARG A 720 -108.84 -61.92 8.22
N ASN A 721 -108.98 -60.99 9.16
CA ASN A 721 -109.75 -61.16 10.39
C ASN A 721 -111.25 -60.83 10.22
N GLN A 722 -111.63 -59.95 9.30
CA GLN A 722 -113.00 -59.40 9.20
C GLN A 722 -113.98 -60.14 8.27
N GLY A 723 -113.53 -61.08 7.44
CA GLY A 723 -114.43 -61.95 6.66
C GLY A 723 -115.26 -61.28 5.56
N LYS A 724 -114.62 -61.01 4.41
CA LYS A 724 -115.19 -60.73 3.06
C LYS A 724 -116.19 -59.58 2.82
N ASP A 725 -117.00 -59.11 3.78
CA ASP A 725 -118.15 -58.24 3.46
C ASP A 725 -117.98 -56.73 3.76
N SER A 726 -116.85 -56.28 4.34
CA SER A 726 -116.58 -54.84 4.61
C SER A 726 -116.00 -54.11 3.39
N LYS A 727 -116.86 -53.65 2.46
CA LYS A 727 -116.42 -52.83 1.30
C LYS A 727 -115.95 -51.43 1.68
N ASP A 728 -116.56 -50.80 2.69
CA ASP A 728 -116.31 -49.40 3.02
C ASP A 728 -114.97 -49.18 3.75
N GLU A 729 -114.51 -50.15 4.54
CA GLU A 729 -113.20 -50.07 5.19
C GLU A 729 -112.07 -50.28 4.19
N ILE A 730 -112.25 -51.18 3.21
CA ILE A 730 -111.34 -51.32 2.06
C ILE A 730 -111.21 -49.99 1.30
N ALA A 731 -112.32 -49.25 1.11
CA ALA A 731 -112.28 -47.93 0.48
C ALA A 731 -111.49 -46.90 1.33
N LYS A 732 -111.73 -46.82 2.64
CA LYS A 732 -110.98 -45.93 3.55
C LYS A 732 -109.48 -46.26 3.57
N TRP A 733 -109.14 -47.55 3.59
CA TRP A 733 -107.75 -48.02 3.53
C TRP A 733 -107.07 -47.70 2.21
N LYS A 734 -107.78 -47.84 1.08
CA LYS A 734 -107.29 -47.41 -0.23
C LYS A 734 -106.95 -45.92 -0.27
N THR A 735 -107.82 -45.05 0.25
CA THR A 735 -107.54 -43.60 0.32
C THR A 735 -106.33 -43.28 1.19
N LYS A 736 -106.20 -43.91 2.38
CA LYS A 736 -105.01 -43.75 3.23
C LYS A 736 -103.73 -44.22 2.54
N TYR A 737 -103.77 -45.35 1.84
CA TYR A 737 -102.66 -45.87 1.06
C TYR A 737 -102.26 -44.90 -0.07
N GLU A 738 -103.22 -44.38 -0.83
CA GLU A 738 -102.97 -43.40 -1.89
C GLU A 738 -102.36 -42.09 -1.36
N GLN A 739 -102.77 -41.65 -0.16
CA GLN A 739 -102.17 -40.50 0.53
C GLN A 739 -100.72 -40.76 0.96
N SER A 740 -100.40 -41.87 1.63
CA SER A 740 -99.01 -42.19 1.99
C SER A 740 -98.13 -42.45 0.75
N ASN A 741 -98.67 -43.11 -0.28
CA ASN A 741 -97.96 -43.40 -1.54
C ASN A 741 -97.69 -42.11 -2.35
N SER A 742 -98.60 -41.13 -2.34
CA SER A 742 -98.34 -39.84 -3.01
C SER A 742 -97.24 -39.04 -2.30
N LYS A 743 -97.21 -39.02 -0.95
CA LYS A 743 -96.08 -38.44 -0.18
C LYS A 743 -94.77 -39.14 -0.47
N LEU A 744 -94.75 -40.49 -0.49
CA LEU A 744 -93.56 -41.27 -0.81
C LEU A 744 -93.02 -40.92 -2.21
N LYS A 745 -93.89 -40.82 -3.22
CA LYS A 745 -93.52 -40.39 -4.59
C LYS A 745 -93.01 -38.95 -4.67
N VAL A 746 -93.46 -38.05 -3.79
CA VAL A 746 -92.92 -36.69 -3.68
C VAL A 746 -91.49 -36.73 -3.13
N SER A 747 -91.24 -37.46 -2.03
CA SER A 747 -89.88 -37.64 -1.51
C SER A 747 -88.94 -38.35 -2.49
N GLU A 748 -89.44 -39.32 -3.27
CA GLU A 748 -88.68 -39.99 -4.32
C GLU A 748 -88.22 -39.02 -5.43
N ARG A 749 -89.09 -38.09 -5.83
CA ARG A 749 -88.72 -37.01 -6.77
C ARG A 749 -87.69 -36.06 -6.17
N TYR A 750 -87.82 -35.68 -4.90
CA TYR A 750 -86.81 -34.84 -4.23
C TYR A 750 -85.46 -35.54 -4.11
N LEU A 751 -85.43 -36.85 -3.81
CA LEU A 751 -84.19 -37.65 -3.83
C LEU A 751 -83.56 -37.68 -5.22
N GLN A 752 -84.36 -37.81 -6.28
CA GLN A 752 -83.85 -37.80 -7.65
C GLN A 752 -83.28 -36.42 -8.04
N ILE A 753 -83.92 -35.32 -7.60
CA ILE A 753 -83.40 -33.95 -7.81
C ILE A 753 -82.08 -33.77 -7.05
N LEU A 754 -82.02 -34.04 -5.75
CA LEU A 754 -80.78 -33.91 -4.96
C LEU A 754 -79.66 -34.80 -5.47
N LYS A 755 -79.97 -36.00 -5.96
CA LYS A 755 -78.98 -36.88 -6.59
C LYS A 755 -78.40 -36.28 -7.89
N ASN A 756 -79.22 -35.58 -8.67
CA ASN A 756 -78.75 -34.86 -9.85
C ASN A 756 -77.93 -33.61 -9.45
N ASP A 757 -78.36 -32.83 -8.44
CA ASP A 757 -77.60 -31.70 -7.90
C ASP A 757 -76.21 -32.12 -7.41
N ILE A 758 -76.13 -33.19 -6.62
CA ILE A 758 -74.86 -33.75 -6.12
C ILE A 758 -73.98 -34.22 -7.27
N LYS A 759 -74.56 -34.79 -8.34
CA LYS A 759 -73.79 -35.18 -9.54
C LYS A 759 -73.23 -33.95 -10.27
N SER A 760 -74.03 -32.90 -10.46
CA SER A 760 -73.59 -31.65 -11.10
C SER A 760 -72.47 -30.98 -10.28
N LEU A 761 -72.62 -30.89 -8.96
CA LEU A 761 -71.61 -30.30 -8.08
C LEU A 761 -70.31 -31.10 -8.02
N ASN A 762 -70.36 -32.44 -8.13
CA ASN A 762 -69.15 -33.25 -8.28
C ASN A 762 -68.47 -33.00 -9.63
N GLU A 763 -69.24 -32.90 -10.73
CA GLU A 763 -68.71 -32.61 -12.06
C GLU A 763 -68.08 -31.20 -12.12
N GLU A 764 -68.69 -30.21 -11.47
CA GLU A 764 -68.12 -28.87 -11.29
C GLU A 764 -66.84 -28.89 -10.45
N LEU A 765 -66.86 -29.57 -9.29
CA LEU A 765 -65.70 -29.69 -8.39
C LEU A 765 -64.51 -30.37 -9.06
N GLU A 766 -64.73 -31.48 -9.77
CA GLU A 766 -63.67 -32.16 -10.52
C GLU A 766 -63.19 -31.30 -11.69
N SER A 767 -64.06 -30.55 -12.37
CA SER A 767 -63.62 -29.64 -13.44
C SER A 767 -62.77 -28.46 -12.93
N GLU A 768 -63.04 -27.94 -11.73
CA GLU A 768 -62.23 -26.87 -11.13
C GLU A 768 -60.93 -27.43 -10.51
N LYS A 769 -60.94 -28.66 -9.98
CA LYS A 769 -59.72 -29.41 -9.60
C LYS A 769 -58.84 -29.73 -10.80
N GLU A 770 -59.42 -30.15 -11.91
CA GLU A 770 -58.72 -30.42 -13.17
C GLU A 770 -58.13 -29.12 -13.74
N ARG A 771 -58.89 -28.01 -13.74
CA ARG A 771 -58.33 -26.68 -14.09
C ARG A 771 -57.19 -26.26 -13.17
N ALA A 772 -57.32 -26.45 -11.85
CA ALA A 772 -56.26 -26.13 -10.90
C ALA A 772 -55.02 -27.02 -11.09
N SER A 773 -55.19 -28.30 -11.48
CA SER A 773 -54.08 -29.18 -11.84
C SER A 773 -53.44 -28.76 -13.16
N ILE A 774 -54.21 -28.52 -14.22
CA ILE A 774 -53.72 -28.05 -15.52
C ILE A 774 -53.01 -26.70 -15.37
N GLU A 775 -53.49 -25.80 -14.52
CA GLU A 775 -52.76 -24.56 -14.19
C GLU A 775 -51.45 -24.81 -13.43
N ARG A 776 -51.38 -25.81 -12.54
CA ARG A 776 -50.14 -26.19 -11.84
C ARG A 776 -49.15 -26.89 -12.80
N ASP A 777 -49.63 -27.77 -13.67
CA ASP A 777 -48.82 -28.53 -14.62
C ASP A 777 -48.31 -27.65 -15.77
N ASN A 778 -49.13 -26.74 -16.31
CA ASN A 778 -48.67 -25.73 -17.26
C ASN A 778 -47.69 -24.71 -16.63
N ARG A 779 -47.70 -24.53 -15.30
CA ARG A 779 -46.67 -23.74 -14.59
C ARG A 779 -45.38 -24.52 -14.39
N LEU A 780 -45.43 -25.86 -14.31
CA LEU A 780 -44.25 -26.73 -14.28
C LEU A 780 -43.52 -26.81 -15.63
N GLU A 781 -44.17 -26.50 -16.76
CA GLU A 781 -43.46 -26.34 -18.04
C GLU A 781 -42.62 -25.05 -18.13
N TRP A 782 -42.86 -24.05 -17.26
CA TRP A 782 -42.11 -22.79 -17.25
C TRP A 782 -41.05 -22.70 -16.15
N PHE A 783 -40.25 -23.76 -16.00
CA PHE A 783 -38.88 -23.55 -15.52
C PHE A 783 -38.12 -22.70 -16.55
N PRO A 784 -37.41 -21.63 -16.15
CA PRO A 784 -36.41 -21.04 -17.03
C PRO A 784 -35.43 -22.17 -17.42
N PRO A 785 -35.02 -22.30 -18.69
CA PRO A 785 -34.34 -23.50 -19.17
C PRO A 785 -33.02 -23.69 -18.42
N THR A 786 -33.04 -24.58 -17.44
CA THR A 786 -31.84 -25.13 -16.83
C THR A 786 -31.08 -25.90 -17.93
N PRO A 787 -29.74 -25.93 -17.92
CA PRO A 787 -28.95 -26.47 -19.04
C PRO A 787 -29.13 -27.97 -19.35
N GLU A 788 -30.05 -28.65 -18.65
CA GLU A 788 -30.24 -30.10 -18.64
C GLU A 788 -31.61 -30.53 -19.21
N SER A 789 -32.48 -29.59 -19.61
CA SER A 789 -33.78 -29.89 -20.25
C SER A 789 -33.63 -30.44 -21.68
N PRO A 790 -34.08 -31.68 -22.00
CA PRO A 790 -33.73 -32.37 -23.27
C PRO A 790 -34.32 -31.80 -24.57
N SER A 791 -35.17 -30.78 -24.53
CA SER A 791 -36.05 -30.40 -25.66
C SER A 791 -35.41 -29.51 -26.75
N ARG A 792 -34.08 -29.47 -26.82
CA ARG A 792 -33.36 -28.96 -28.01
C ARG A 792 -32.22 -29.90 -28.36
N MET A 793 -32.29 -30.50 -29.55
CA MET A 793 -31.13 -31.09 -30.22
C MET A 793 -30.16 -29.98 -30.64
N VAL A 794 -29.50 -29.38 -29.65
CA VAL A 794 -28.28 -28.62 -29.85
C VAL A 794 -27.18 -29.66 -30.04
N GLY A 795 -26.49 -29.62 -31.19
CA GLY A 795 -25.45 -30.61 -31.52
C GLY A 795 -24.47 -30.81 -30.36
N THR A 796 -24.13 -32.07 -30.08
CA THR A 796 -23.40 -32.55 -28.88
C THR A 796 -22.23 -31.65 -28.47
N ASN A 797 -21.42 -31.21 -29.43
CA ASN A 797 -20.27 -30.33 -29.22
C ASN A 797 -20.62 -29.03 -28.47
N LYS A 798 -21.82 -28.45 -28.69
CA LYS A 798 -22.24 -27.21 -28.04
C LYS A 798 -22.82 -27.45 -26.63
N LEU A 799 -23.42 -28.62 -26.36
CA LEU A 799 -23.74 -29.03 -24.99
C LEU A 799 -22.46 -29.22 -24.18
N ASP A 800 -21.46 -29.87 -24.77
CA ASP A 800 -20.14 -30.06 -24.17
C ASP A 800 -19.38 -28.75 -23.92
N ILE A 801 -19.41 -27.80 -24.86
CA ILE A 801 -18.86 -26.45 -24.63
C ILE A 801 -19.58 -25.76 -23.46
N LEU A 802 -20.92 -25.84 -23.41
CA LEU A 802 -21.69 -25.24 -22.32
C LEU A 802 -21.41 -25.91 -20.97
N LYS A 803 -21.17 -27.21 -20.95
CA LYS A 803 -20.75 -27.96 -19.77
C LYS A 803 -19.36 -27.52 -19.29
N ALA A 804 -18.36 -27.52 -20.16
CA ALA A 804 -17.02 -27.01 -19.84
C ALA A 804 -17.03 -25.53 -19.42
N GLN A 805 -17.94 -24.71 -19.96
CA GLN A 805 -18.16 -23.33 -19.52
C GLN A 805 -18.83 -23.24 -18.13
N LYS A 806 -19.82 -24.09 -17.83
CA LYS A 806 -20.46 -24.23 -16.50
C LYS A 806 -19.41 -24.63 -15.46
N ASP A 807 -18.58 -25.63 -15.76
CA ASP A 807 -17.56 -26.17 -14.86
C ASP A 807 -16.43 -25.14 -14.63
N LEU A 808 -16.00 -24.42 -15.68
CA LEU A 808 -15.08 -23.28 -15.57
C LEU A 808 -15.65 -22.13 -14.71
N LEU A 809 -16.95 -21.84 -14.81
CA LEU A 809 -17.60 -20.82 -14.00
C LEU A 809 -17.75 -21.26 -12.54
N MET A 810 -18.13 -22.52 -12.29
CA MET A 810 -18.18 -23.10 -10.94
C MET A 810 -16.81 -23.05 -10.26
N LEU A 811 -15.73 -23.42 -10.96
CA LEU A 811 -14.37 -23.37 -10.45
C LEU A 811 -13.95 -21.93 -10.07
N LYS A 812 -14.40 -20.91 -10.82
CA LYS A 812 -14.18 -19.48 -10.49
C LYS A 812 -15.05 -18.96 -9.34
N VAL A 813 -16.29 -19.41 -9.23
CA VAL A 813 -17.15 -19.07 -8.09
C VAL A 813 -16.57 -19.66 -6.81
N GLN A 814 -16.09 -20.90 -6.86
CA GLN A 814 -15.41 -21.55 -5.75
C GLN A 814 -14.08 -20.85 -5.38
N GLU A 815 -13.27 -20.44 -6.38
CA GLU A 815 -12.06 -19.64 -6.15
C GLU A 815 -12.39 -18.31 -5.42
N LYS A 816 -13.47 -17.63 -5.81
CA LYS A 816 -13.92 -16.39 -5.14
C LYS A 816 -14.43 -16.64 -3.71
N SER A 817 -15.25 -17.68 -3.49
CA SER A 817 -15.82 -17.96 -2.16
C SER A 817 -14.75 -18.30 -1.13
N GLU A 818 -13.72 -19.03 -1.54
CA GLU A 818 -12.62 -19.37 -0.66
C GLU A 818 -11.65 -18.20 -0.45
N LYS A 819 -11.41 -17.34 -1.46
CA LYS A 819 -10.69 -16.06 -1.25
C LYS A 819 -11.39 -15.18 -0.20
N ILE A 820 -12.72 -15.17 -0.18
CA ILE A 820 -13.51 -14.49 0.87
C ILE A 820 -13.29 -15.18 2.23
N SER A 821 -13.21 -16.50 2.29
CA SER A 821 -12.88 -17.25 3.52
C SER A 821 -11.46 -16.94 4.01
N ASP A 822 -10.47 -16.89 3.13
CA ASP A 822 -9.07 -16.56 3.43
C ASP A 822 -8.95 -15.12 3.96
N LEU A 823 -9.64 -14.16 3.32
CA LEU A 823 -9.74 -12.77 3.81
C LEU A 823 -10.42 -12.67 5.18
N LYS A 824 -11.49 -13.45 5.42
CA LYS A 824 -12.17 -13.50 6.72
C LYS A 824 -11.27 -14.06 7.82
N TYR A 825 -10.45 -15.06 7.52
CA TYR A 825 -9.46 -15.60 8.44
C TYR A 825 -8.34 -14.58 8.73
N MET A 826 -7.82 -13.90 7.71
CA MET A 826 -6.82 -12.83 7.88
C MET A 826 -7.37 -11.67 8.71
N LEU A 827 -8.63 -11.27 8.49
CA LEU A 827 -9.31 -10.25 9.29
C LEU A 827 -9.39 -10.67 10.78
N GLN A 828 -9.77 -11.91 11.06
CA GLN A 828 -9.80 -12.45 12.43
C GLN A 828 -8.41 -12.50 13.08
N TYR A 829 -7.38 -12.87 12.33
CA TYR A 829 -5.99 -12.85 12.80
C TYR A 829 -5.55 -11.43 13.16
N VAL A 830 -5.76 -10.44 12.27
CA VAL A 830 -5.42 -9.04 12.53
C VAL A 830 -6.20 -8.49 13.72
N GLN A 831 -7.49 -8.81 13.86
CA GLN A 831 -8.30 -8.43 15.03
C GLN A 831 -7.74 -8.99 16.33
N LEU A 832 -7.30 -10.26 16.36
CA LEU A 832 -6.65 -10.88 17.52
C LEU A 832 -5.29 -10.23 17.84
N GLU A 833 -4.47 -9.93 16.84
CA GLU A 833 -3.18 -9.25 17.04
C GLU A 833 -3.38 -7.83 17.58
N LEU A 834 -4.38 -7.10 17.08
CA LEU A 834 -4.72 -5.75 17.52
C LEU A 834 -5.31 -5.76 18.94
N GLN A 835 -6.13 -6.77 19.29
CA GLN A 835 -6.56 -7.00 20.68
C GLN A 835 -5.37 -7.27 21.61
N LEU A 836 -4.44 -8.16 21.22
CA LEU A 836 -3.24 -8.45 22.01
C LEU A 836 -2.33 -7.23 22.18
N LYS A 837 -2.11 -6.44 21.13
CA LYS A 837 -1.38 -5.17 21.22
C LYS A 837 -2.08 -4.17 22.13
N ASN A 838 -3.42 -4.06 22.05
CA ASN A 838 -4.19 -3.20 22.96
C ASN A 838 -4.14 -3.68 24.43
N GLU A 839 -4.12 -4.99 24.69
CA GLU A 839 -3.86 -5.51 26.04
C GLU A 839 -2.44 -5.21 26.52
N MET A 840 -1.43 -5.32 25.65
CA MET A 840 -0.06 -4.92 25.98
C MET A 840 0.03 -3.42 26.25
N PHE A 841 -0.61 -2.56 25.46
CA PHE A 841 -0.68 -1.12 25.73
C PHE A 841 -1.40 -0.82 27.04
N LYS A 842 -2.48 -1.53 27.39
CA LYS A 842 -3.14 -1.38 28.70
C LYS A 842 -2.23 -1.82 29.85
N LYS A 843 -1.56 -2.97 29.72
CA LYS A 843 -0.59 -3.46 30.72
C LYS A 843 0.59 -2.51 30.88
N ASN A 844 1.17 -2.05 29.78
CA ASN A 844 2.26 -1.08 29.79
C ASN A 844 1.80 0.26 30.39
N LYS A 845 0.60 0.76 30.06
CA LYS A 845 0.04 1.97 30.67
C LYS A 845 -0.18 1.81 32.18
N ILE A 846 -0.63 0.65 32.65
CA ILE A 846 -0.75 0.33 34.08
C ILE A 846 0.63 0.23 34.73
N LEU A 847 1.63 -0.38 34.07
CA LEU A 847 3.00 -0.44 34.55
C LEU A 847 3.64 0.96 34.63
N PHE A 848 3.44 1.83 33.63
CA PHE A 848 3.90 3.23 33.65
C PHE A 848 3.19 4.07 34.73
N LEU A 849 1.92 3.79 35.03
CA LEU A 849 1.19 4.44 36.13
C LEU A 849 1.62 3.93 37.52
N ASN A 850 2.07 2.67 37.62
CA ASN A 850 2.45 2.04 38.89
C ASN A 850 3.95 2.08 39.19
N ALA A 851 4.82 2.26 38.18
CA ALA A 851 6.27 2.18 38.31
C ALA A 851 6.94 3.54 38.15
N GLY A 852 7.10 4.24 39.27
CA GLY A 852 8.18 5.22 39.44
C GLY A 852 9.54 4.53 39.51
N ILE A 853 10.00 3.99 38.38
CA ILE A 853 11.32 3.38 38.08
C ILE A 853 11.75 2.16 38.96
N GLN A 854 11.80 0.98 38.31
CA GLN A 854 12.89 -0.02 38.28
C GLN A 854 12.34 -1.45 38.10
N GLU A 855 12.98 -2.20 37.21
CA GLU A 855 12.51 -3.49 36.72
C GLU A 855 12.85 -4.67 37.63
N LYS A 856 11.93 -5.65 37.71
CA LYS A 856 12.28 -7.07 37.86
C LYS A 856 11.40 -7.91 36.92
N PRO A 857 11.90 -9.01 36.35
CA PRO A 857 11.22 -9.72 35.27
C PRO A 857 10.20 -10.76 35.76
N GLU A 858 8.98 -10.75 35.20
CA GLU A 858 8.12 -11.95 35.17
C GLU A 858 8.47 -12.78 33.91
N SER A 859 9.19 -13.89 34.08
CA SER A 859 9.62 -14.77 32.98
C SER A 859 8.48 -15.59 32.35
N ASP A 860 7.51 -16.02 33.16
CA ASP A 860 6.74 -17.23 32.81
C ASP A 860 5.51 -16.97 31.94
N LYS A 861 5.03 -15.72 31.87
CA LYS A 861 3.88 -15.35 31.02
C LYS A 861 4.27 -15.00 29.58
N LYS A 862 5.53 -14.62 29.33
CA LYS A 862 6.02 -14.33 27.96
C LYS A 862 6.15 -15.59 27.10
N ALA A 863 6.59 -16.71 27.69
CA ALA A 863 6.79 -17.97 26.96
C ALA A 863 5.48 -18.51 26.33
N ALA A 864 4.39 -18.58 27.12
CA ALA A 864 3.10 -19.07 26.63
C ALA A 864 2.47 -18.17 25.54
N LEU A 865 2.68 -16.85 25.62
CA LEU A 865 2.20 -15.90 24.62
C LEU A 865 3.04 -15.95 23.33
N SER A 866 4.38 -16.04 23.47
CA SER A 866 5.29 -16.23 22.34
C SER A 866 4.96 -17.52 21.57
N PHE A 867 4.82 -18.64 22.27
CA PHE A 867 4.48 -19.93 21.68
C PHE A 867 3.15 -19.90 20.91
N ARG A 868 2.13 -19.18 21.41
CA ARG A 868 0.84 -19.05 20.73
C ARG A 868 0.91 -18.20 19.46
N VAL A 869 1.73 -17.15 19.44
CA VAL A 869 2.00 -16.37 18.22
C VAL A 869 2.76 -17.22 17.20
N VAL A 870 3.87 -17.84 17.60
CA VAL A 870 4.69 -18.72 16.75
C VAL A 870 3.86 -19.87 16.17
N ALA A 871 3.03 -20.54 16.98
CA ALA A 871 2.14 -21.61 16.52
C ALA A 871 1.10 -21.11 15.49
N LEU A 872 0.54 -19.90 15.66
CA LEU A 872 -0.36 -19.30 14.68
C LEU A 872 0.36 -18.89 13.39
N THR A 873 1.59 -18.38 13.47
CA THR A 873 2.44 -18.08 12.31
C THR A 873 2.77 -19.35 11.52
N ILE A 874 3.14 -20.45 12.19
CA ILE A 874 3.41 -21.74 11.55
C ILE A 874 2.13 -22.30 10.91
N LEU A 875 0.98 -22.25 11.60
CA LEU A 875 -0.32 -22.64 11.04
C LEU A 875 -0.72 -21.82 9.81
N ALA A 876 -0.47 -20.51 9.83
CA ALA A 876 -0.70 -19.64 8.68
C ALA A 876 0.22 -20.02 7.50
N GLY A 877 1.52 -20.24 7.75
CA GLY A 877 2.49 -20.66 6.74
C GLY A 877 2.16 -22.01 6.11
N VAL A 878 1.79 -23.02 6.91
CA VAL A 878 1.38 -24.35 6.42
C VAL A 878 0.09 -24.27 5.60
N ARG A 879 -0.91 -23.50 6.05
CA ARG A 879 -2.13 -23.24 5.27
C ARG A 879 -1.80 -22.55 3.95
N PHE A 880 -0.99 -21.50 3.97
CA PHE A 880 -0.61 -20.75 2.76
C PHE A 880 0.16 -21.63 1.75
N LYS A 881 1.07 -22.49 2.21
CA LYS A 881 1.81 -23.44 1.36
C LYS A 881 0.89 -24.47 0.70
N ASN A 882 -0.06 -25.04 1.44
CA ASN A 882 -1.06 -25.96 0.89
C ASN A 882 -2.01 -25.25 -0.08
N ARG A 883 -2.40 -24.01 0.24
CA ARG A 883 -3.24 -23.15 -0.61
C ARG A 883 -2.57 -22.78 -1.93
N LEU A 884 -1.27 -22.52 -1.92
CA LEU A 884 -0.47 -22.26 -3.13
C LEU A 884 -0.49 -23.45 -4.10
N LYS A 885 -0.31 -24.67 -3.58
CA LYS A 885 -0.43 -25.91 -4.38
C LYS A 885 -1.85 -26.08 -4.93
N GLU A 886 -2.86 -25.80 -4.12
CA GLU A 886 -4.26 -25.91 -4.54
C GLU A 886 -4.62 -24.89 -5.64
N LEU A 887 -4.17 -23.64 -5.51
CA LEU A 887 -4.32 -22.61 -6.55
C LEU A 887 -3.57 -22.96 -7.83
N GLN A 888 -2.40 -23.59 -7.74
CA GLN A 888 -1.64 -24.08 -8.89
C GLN A 888 -2.42 -25.17 -9.64
N ASN A 889 -2.87 -26.21 -8.93
CA ASN A 889 -3.71 -27.29 -9.49
C ASN A 889 -4.99 -26.73 -10.15
N ARG A 890 -5.66 -25.76 -9.51
CA ARG A 890 -6.86 -25.10 -10.07
C ARG A 890 -6.56 -24.25 -11.30
N LYS A 891 -5.41 -23.59 -11.36
CA LYS A 891 -4.96 -22.85 -12.54
C LYS A 891 -4.66 -23.78 -13.71
N ASP A 892 -4.19 -24.99 -13.44
CA ASP A 892 -3.98 -26.03 -14.45
C ASP A 892 -5.31 -26.64 -14.95
N LEU A 893 -6.28 -26.89 -14.05
CA LEU A 893 -7.66 -27.20 -14.44
C LEU A 893 -8.32 -26.06 -15.24
N GLU A 894 -8.12 -24.79 -14.87
CA GLU A 894 -8.63 -23.65 -15.64
C GLU A 894 -8.01 -23.59 -17.05
N ARG A 895 -6.71 -23.92 -17.18
CA ARG A 895 -6.01 -24.07 -18.47
C ARG A 895 -6.52 -25.28 -19.27
N GLU A 896 -6.94 -26.34 -18.61
CA GLU A 896 -7.51 -27.54 -19.23
C GLU A 896 -8.92 -27.27 -19.77
N PHE A 897 -9.86 -26.77 -18.97
CA PHE A 897 -11.18 -26.35 -19.44
C PHE A 897 -11.10 -25.28 -20.55
N LYS A 898 -10.17 -24.32 -20.46
CA LYS A 898 -9.93 -23.36 -21.55
C LYS A 898 -9.41 -24.03 -22.83
N ARG A 899 -8.60 -25.09 -22.72
CA ARG A 899 -8.13 -25.88 -23.88
C ARG A 899 -9.28 -26.70 -24.47
N GLU A 900 -10.08 -27.35 -23.65
CA GLU A 900 -11.26 -28.12 -24.07
C GLU A 900 -12.29 -27.22 -24.78
N ILE A 901 -12.63 -26.06 -24.21
CA ILE A 901 -13.53 -25.08 -24.84
C ILE A 901 -12.99 -24.57 -26.18
N ARG A 902 -11.66 -24.46 -26.34
CA ARG A 902 -11.05 -24.09 -27.63
C ARG A 902 -11.12 -25.25 -28.63
N ALA A 903 -10.72 -26.45 -28.22
CA ALA A 903 -10.67 -27.65 -29.06
C ALA A 903 -12.05 -28.13 -29.53
N LYS A 904 -13.12 -27.87 -28.76
CA LYS A 904 -14.51 -28.15 -29.16
C LYS A 904 -15.16 -27.02 -29.99
N LYS A 905 -14.53 -25.85 -30.06
CA LYS A 905 -14.97 -24.68 -30.86
C LYS A 905 -14.34 -24.63 -32.26
N SER A 906 -13.13 -25.18 -32.41
CA SER A 906 -12.51 -25.50 -33.70
C SER A 906 -13.17 -26.72 -34.33
#